data_AF-A0A0N4U2N7-F1
#
_entry.id   AF-A0A0N4U2N7-F1
#
_cell.length_a   1.000
_cell.length_b   1.000
_cell.length_c   1.000
_cell.angle_alpha   90.00
_cell.angle_beta   90.00
_cell.angle_gamma   90.00
#
_symmetry.space_group_name_H-M   'P 1'
#
loop_
_entity.id
_entity.type
_entity.pdbx_description
1 polymer ?
#
loop_
_entity_poly.entity_id
_entity_poly.type
_entity_poly.pdbx_seq_one_letter_code
_entity_poly.pdbx_strand_id
1 'polypeptide(L)'
;MLRHIVTDLSAHSNLLRLWLCHRSGKVLLADGVGCIESIFVIVIYTICYAIINQLSIFYNGKLIPLQCCSSNPNPECLPISVPVDDCISYSRTAPAPHPYCRLGPREQANQATSYLDGSRNSCSGMDGIDFNFLPSAAALHMLWIRQHNSIVINSKWTDEQLYEESRRIVVAQLQHVTYNEFLPLLIGREIWKKFGLDSESYGFSNNILRKPIHLPGLHIIKEFRRDLFKARNSRLSLNVASHIIQVGRDHGIPPYTVWREYCSGEKKTIDLIADIYENVEDVDLFVLGLAEKIVPGAIVGPTFACIIALQFQKASSIHKYFFILHYLYNLIKCNSVYFNYQTEFKPGDPLLSYGKMMRAKSEAVEIAKISSVLLETTRILMLGFSRFTGNFTVLLGPGGTVEKCLPKNLPCDHTTPYRTISGWCNNLRNPQYGNAFVPLLHLLPPAYEDGIDVPRSLSVTGVPLPSPRVISNTIHFDLPIDHSKYTHMIMQFGQILDHELTHSPITPGPDNQPLNCTRCDSHETISIDCMPSPIPEGDPHFPTYDENGERRCLPFARSLLGQLTLGYRNQLNQLTAYLDGSVIYGSTECESAALRTFVGGRLNFTSLGGANPSYNIWLLSGDQEQDCRSTPDYPCFVAGDERNNHQPGLTTLHNIFLREHNRIATILEDLNPSWNDQKIFLETRRIVGAEFAHIVYKEYLPKLIGNDLMSKYDLFPQSDGYYTAAFRFGHTLVRRFFSRFDKHYRNWTNPIDLVDNFNNVEAIYDERRGGIDSILMGLLGEPSMAFDRYITTALRNYLFARRDEPLSGMDLITINILRARDHGVQPYNAFREFCGLPRAKSFADLSVEMDDSTISSLQSVYNNVDDIDIFPGLLSERPIKGALMPPTMACIVAEQFRRTKRCDRFFYENDLTETHQLDEIRKISLGAVLCANSLLAKIQPDVFVLPDEFL
;
A
#
# COMPACT_ATOMS: atom_id res chain seq x y z
N MET A 1 -52.15 -24.01 41.38
CA MET A 1 -51.47 -22.72 41.68
C MET A 1 -51.17 -21.94 40.40
N LEU A 2 -50.27 -22.37 39.51
CA LEU A 2 -49.88 -21.64 38.28
C LEU A 2 -50.98 -21.30 37.23
N ARG A 3 -52.26 -21.66 37.44
CA ARG A 3 -53.36 -21.34 36.50
C ARG A 3 -54.04 -19.97 36.72
N HIS A 4 -53.70 -19.22 37.78
CA HIS A 4 -54.41 -17.98 38.15
C HIS A 4 -53.67 -16.65 37.86
N ILE A 5 -52.63 -16.66 37.02
CA ILE A 5 -51.83 -15.45 36.69
C ILE A 5 -51.85 -15.17 35.17
N VAL A 6 -52.81 -15.75 34.42
CA VAL A 6 -52.84 -15.71 32.94
C VAL A 6 -54.13 -15.06 32.41
N THR A 7 -54.48 -13.90 32.93
CA THR A 7 -55.64 -13.09 32.48
C THR A 7 -55.32 -11.63 32.16
N ASP A 8 -54.06 -11.18 32.31
CA ASP A 8 -53.70 -9.75 32.15
C ASP A 8 -52.34 -9.54 31.45
N LEU A 9 -52.15 -10.20 30.29
CA LEU A 9 -50.93 -10.11 29.47
C LEU A 9 -51.20 -10.04 27.95
N SER A 10 -52.07 -9.12 27.53
CA SER A 10 -52.37 -8.86 26.11
C SER A 10 -51.11 -8.53 25.27
N ALA A 11 -50.15 -7.81 25.88
CA ALA A 11 -48.91 -7.35 25.24
C ALA A 11 -47.99 -8.47 24.72
N HIS A 12 -48.03 -9.67 25.29
CA HIS A 12 -47.10 -10.75 24.93
C HIS A 12 -47.52 -11.55 23.68
N SER A 13 -48.72 -11.33 23.15
CA SER A 13 -49.22 -12.03 21.95
C SER A 13 -48.40 -11.76 20.68
N ASN A 14 -47.72 -10.61 20.60
CA ASN A 14 -46.87 -10.25 19.47
C ASN A 14 -45.55 -11.05 19.42
N LEU A 15 -44.95 -11.38 20.57
CA LEU A 15 -43.68 -12.11 20.63
C LEU A 15 -43.82 -13.56 20.15
N LEU A 16 -44.93 -14.23 20.49
CA LEU A 16 -45.18 -15.60 20.04
C LEU A 16 -45.47 -15.68 18.54
N ARG A 17 -46.07 -14.62 17.97
CA ARG A 17 -46.32 -14.50 16.51
C ARG A 17 -45.03 -14.28 15.73
N LEU A 18 -44.10 -13.46 16.24
CA LEU A 18 -42.77 -13.28 15.65
C LEU A 18 -41.98 -14.60 15.61
N TRP A 19 -42.00 -15.40 16.68
CA TRP A 19 -41.25 -16.66 16.73
C TRP A 19 -41.76 -17.71 15.72
N LEU A 20 -43.08 -17.78 15.50
CA LEU A 20 -43.68 -18.66 14.48
C LEU A 20 -43.38 -18.23 13.03
N CYS A 21 -43.01 -16.96 12.80
CA CYS A 21 -42.80 -16.43 11.46
C CYS A 21 -41.57 -17.04 10.75
N HIS A 22 -40.58 -17.57 11.50
CA HIS A 22 -39.32 -18.05 10.93
C HIS A 22 -39.45 -19.40 10.16
N ARG A 23 -40.53 -20.16 10.35
CA ARG A 23 -40.73 -21.49 9.73
C ARG A 23 -41.77 -21.56 8.61
N SER A 24 -42.45 -20.46 8.28
CA SER A 24 -43.39 -20.44 7.16
C SER A 24 -43.22 -19.18 6.32
N GLY A 25 -42.67 -19.34 5.11
CA GLY A 25 -42.39 -18.26 4.15
C GLY A 25 -43.65 -17.68 3.49
N LYS A 26 -44.60 -17.19 4.30
CA LYS A 26 -45.82 -16.50 3.87
C LYS A 26 -46.04 -15.28 4.76
N VAL A 27 -45.62 -14.12 4.27
CA VAL A 27 -45.76 -12.83 4.96
C VAL A 27 -47.24 -12.44 5.06
N LEU A 28 -47.80 -12.58 6.25
CA LEU A 28 -49.11 -12.09 6.67
C LEU A 28 -49.00 -11.65 8.15
N LEU A 29 -49.85 -10.70 8.58
CA LEU A 29 -49.77 -9.89 9.81
C LEU A 29 -48.84 -8.66 9.67
N ALA A 30 -49.16 -7.46 10.18
CA ALA A 30 -50.42 -6.99 10.80
C ALA A 30 -50.68 -5.51 10.43
N ASP A 31 -51.81 -4.95 10.88
CA ASP A 31 -52.33 -3.65 10.44
C ASP A 31 -51.37 -2.46 10.64
N GLY A 32 -51.39 -1.53 9.68
CA GLY A 32 -50.40 -0.48 9.45
C GLY A 32 -50.32 0.67 10.48
N VAL A 33 -50.71 0.45 11.74
CA VAL A 33 -50.60 1.44 12.82
C VAL A 33 -49.13 1.68 13.20
N GLY A 34 -48.30 0.62 13.23
CA GLY A 34 -46.91 0.72 13.68
C GLY A 34 -46.00 1.65 12.85
N CYS A 35 -46.31 1.88 11.57
CA CYS A 35 -45.54 2.80 10.72
C CYS A 35 -45.71 4.28 11.14
N ILE A 36 -46.87 4.64 11.68
CA ILE A 36 -47.17 6.02 12.09
C ILE A 36 -46.40 6.37 13.37
N GLU A 37 -46.30 5.42 14.32
CA GLU A 37 -45.48 5.59 15.52
C GLU A 37 -43.99 5.75 15.16
N SER A 38 -43.46 4.95 14.23
CA SER A 38 -42.03 5.01 13.84
C SER A 38 -41.58 6.37 13.30
N ILE A 39 -42.43 7.09 12.54
CA ILE A 39 -42.10 8.41 12.01
C ILE A 39 -42.13 9.47 13.11
N PHE A 40 -43.14 9.44 13.98
CA PHE A 40 -43.17 10.29 15.17
C PHE A 40 -41.98 10.03 16.10
N VAL A 41 -41.56 8.77 16.27
CA VAL A 41 -40.35 8.39 17.01
C VAL A 41 -39.11 9.05 16.40
N ILE A 42 -38.86 8.93 15.09
CA ILE A 42 -37.62 9.46 14.48
C ILE A 42 -37.54 11.00 14.59
N VAL A 43 -38.65 11.70 14.33
CA VAL A 43 -38.70 13.17 14.41
C VAL A 43 -38.54 13.63 15.86
N ILE A 44 -39.30 13.06 16.80
CA ILE A 44 -39.19 13.41 18.22
C ILE A 44 -37.82 13.04 18.78
N TYR A 45 -37.24 11.88 18.44
CA TYR A 45 -35.95 11.44 18.97
C TYR A 45 -34.79 12.33 18.48
N THR A 46 -34.82 12.77 17.23
CA THR A 46 -33.83 13.72 16.69
C THR A 46 -33.93 15.08 17.38
N ILE A 47 -35.16 15.54 17.63
CA ILE A 47 -35.45 16.82 18.31
C ILE A 47 -35.11 16.74 19.81
N CYS A 48 -35.42 15.64 20.49
CA CYS A 48 -35.00 15.41 21.88
C CYS A 48 -33.47 15.40 22.01
N TYR A 49 -32.73 15.01 20.98
CA TYR A 49 -31.27 15.15 20.98
C TYR A 49 -30.79 16.60 20.89
N ALA A 50 -31.48 17.45 20.11
CA ALA A 50 -31.24 18.89 20.12
C ALA A 50 -31.58 19.53 21.49
N ILE A 51 -32.54 18.95 22.23
CA ILE A 51 -32.86 19.34 23.62
C ILE A 51 -31.78 18.84 24.62
N ILE A 52 -31.10 17.73 24.35
CA ILE A 52 -29.98 17.22 25.17
C ILE A 52 -28.71 18.07 24.97
N ASN A 53 -28.44 18.52 23.73
CA ASN A 53 -27.27 19.36 23.39
C ASN A 53 -27.39 20.85 23.82
N GLN A 54 -28.19 21.11 24.85
CA GLN A 54 -28.36 22.42 25.47
C GLN A 54 -27.16 22.81 26.33
N LEU A 55 -26.72 24.07 26.22
CA LEU A 55 -25.57 24.58 26.94
C LEU A 55 -25.77 24.47 28.46
N SER A 56 -24.79 23.82 29.11
CA SER A 56 -24.82 23.47 30.53
C SER A 56 -23.50 23.89 31.18
N ILE A 57 -23.56 24.37 32.42
CA ILE A 57 -22.39 24.75 33.21
C ILE A 57 -21.74 23.47 33.75
N PHE A 58 -20.45 23.27 33.49
CA PHE A 58 -19.67 22.22 34.15
C PHE A 58 -19.23 22.72 35.53
N TYR A 59 -19.76 22.12 36.60
CA TYR A 59 -19.50 22.52 37.98
C TYR A 59 -19.31 21.29 38.87
N ASN A 60 -18.21 21.25 39.63
CA ASN A 60 -17.82 20.14 40.50
C ASN A 60 -17.99 18.74 39.86
N GLY A 61 -17.52 18.58 38.62
CA GLY A 61 -17.54 17.31 37.89
C GLY A 61 -18.89 16.94 37.28
N LYS A 62 -19.88 17.84 37.24
CA LYS A 62 -21.22 17.59 36.69
C LYS A 62 -21.64 18.68 35.72
N LEU A 63 -22.37 18.30 34.68
CA LEU A 63 -23.12 19.23 33.84
C LEU A 63 -24.39 19.65 34.59
N ILE A 64 -24.61 20.96 34.72
CA ILE A 64 -25.80 21.57 35.31
C ILE A 64 -26.48 22.42 34.22
N PRO A 65 -27.76 22.20 33.90
CA PRO A 65 -28.45 22.99 32.88
C PRO A 65 -28.57 24.46 33.30
N LEU A 66 -28.48 25.37 32.33
CA LEU A 66 -28.59 26.81 32.58
C LEU A 66 -30.00 27.19 33.10
N GLN A 67 -30.05 27.96 34.21
CA GLN A 67 -31.30 28.49 34.77
C GLN A 67 -31.75 29.75 34.02
N CYS A 68 -32.42 29.54 32.90
CA CYS A 68 -32.89 30.59 32.00
C CYS A 68 -34.15 31.32 32.47
N CYS A 69 -34.85 30.77 33.46
CA CYS A 69 -35.94 31.43 34.17
C CYS A 69 -35.40 32.07 35.45
N SER A 70 -34.82 33.27 35.28
CA SER A 70 -34.24 34.09 36.33
C SER A 70 -34.28 35.57 35.90
N SER A 71 -34.08 36.50 36.84
CA SER A 71 -34.11 37.95 36.57
C SER A 71 -32.90 38.45 35.76
N ASN A 72 -31.76 37.75 35.85
CA ASN A 72 -30.56 37.98 35.06
C ASN A 72 -30.17 36.65 34.37
N PRO A 73 -30.84 36.27 33.26
CA PRO A 73 -30.51 35.04 32.55
C PRO A 73 -29.13 35.13 31.89
N ASN A 74 -28.50 33.97 31.66
CA ASN A 74 -27.24 33.88 30.93
C ASN A 74 -27.45 34.31 29.45
N PRO A 75 -26.46 34.93 28.75
CA PRO A 75 -26.57 35.25 27.33
C PRO A 75 -26.88 34.04 26.40
N GLU A 76 -26.58 32.82 26.85
CA GLU A 76 -26.91 31.56 26.18
C GLU A 76 -28.28 30.98 26.60
N CYS A 77 -29.16 31.82 27.17
CA CYS A 77 -30.55 31.49 27.48
C CYS A 77 -31.52 32.11 26.49
N LEU A 78 -32.57 31.36 26.13
CA LEU A 78 -33.64 31.80 25.24
C LEU A 78 -34.99 31.23 25.72
N PRO A 79 -35.46 31.64 26.91
CA PRO A 79 -36.60 31.02 27.59
C PRO A 79 -37.93 31.17 26.84
N ILE A 80 -38.83 30.20 27.02
CA ILE A 80 -40.18 30.24 26.44
C ILE A 80 -41.14 30.90 27.44
N SER A 81 -41.73 32.03 27.05
CA SER A 81 -42.73 32.75 27.85
C SER A 81 -44.06 31.99 27.91
N VAL A 82 -44.68 31.92 29.09
CA VAL A 82 -46.01 31.33 29.31
C VAL A 82 -46.98 32.44 29.79
N PRO A 83 -48.26 32.47 29.36
CA PRO A 83 -49.20 33.56 29.70
C PRO A 83 -49.63 33.75 31.18
N VAL A 84 -48.88 33.21 32.15
CA VAL A 84 -49.24 33.22 33.59
C VAL A 84 -48.00 33.50 34.46
N ASP A 85 -47.21 34.51 34.08
CA ASP A 85 -45.94 34.90 34.71
C ASP A 85 -44.96 33.74 34.96
N ASP A 86 -45.04 32.71 34.11
CA ASP A 86 -44.30 31.47 34.19
C ASP A 86 -43.40 31.30 32.95
N CYS A 87 -42.36 30.51 33.08
CA CYS A 87 -41.24 30.45 32.15
C CYS A 87 -40.75 29.02 32.01
N ILE A 88 -40.59 28.57 30.76
CA ILE A 88 -39.94 27.29 30.49
C ILE A 88 -38.46 27.57 30.20
N SER A 89 -37.58 27.01 31.03
CA SER A 89 -36.14 27.17 30.89
C SER A 89 -35.65 26.47 29.63
N TYR A 90 -35.22 27.25 28.65
CA TYR A 90 -34.59 26.78 27.42
C TYR A 90 -33.27 27.52 27.26
N SER A 91 -32.18 26.75 27.20
CA SER A 91 -30.86 27.27 26.84
C SER A 91 -30.51 26.91 25.41
N ARG A 92 -29.62 27.70 24.82
CA ARG A 92 -29.25 27.57 23.41
C ARG A 92 -28.41 26.32 23.17
N THR A 93 -28.52 25.77 21.98
CA THR A 93 -27.76 24.60 21.53
C THR A 93 -26.30 24.94 21.29
N ALA A 94 -25.38 24.02 21.60
CA ALA A 94 -23.94 24.29 21.55
C ALA A 94 -23.47 24.71 20.12
N PRO A 95 -22.61 25.74 20.00
CA PRO A 95 -22.12 26.21 18.69
C PRO A 95 -20.98 25.34 18.13
N ALA A 96 -20.91 25.24 16.80
CA ALA A 96 -19.78 24.67 16.07
C ALA A 96 -18.70 25.74 15.81
N PRO A 97 -17.40 25.37 15.81
CA PRO A 97 -16.33 26.26 15.35
C PRO A 97 -16.33 26.34 13.83
N HIS A 98 -16.27 27.57 13.29
CA HIS A 98 -16.09 27.79 11.84
C HIS A 98 -14.79 27.16 11.32
N PRO A 99 -14.74 26.69 10.06
CA PRO A 99 -13.51 26.21 9.45
C PRO A 99 -12.37 27.23 9.56
N TYR A 100 -11.19 26.79 10.00
CA TYR A 100 -10.03 27.63 10.29
C TYR A 100 -10.25 28.68 11.39
N CYS A 101 -11.18 28.45 12.32
CA CYS A 101 -11.50 29.33 13.45
C CYS A 101 -11.85 30.78 13.05
N ARG A 102 -12.50 30.95 11.88
CA ARG A 102 -12.94 32.27 11.38
C ARG A 102 -14.08 32.84 12.25
N LEU A 103 -14.22 34.16 12.24
CA LEU A 103 -15.40 34.83 12.77
C LEU A 103 -16.55 34.72 11.76
N GLY A 104 -17.76 34.43 12.24
CA GLY A 104 -18.95 34.19 11.43
C GLY A 104 -20.23 34.10 12.29
N PRO A 105 -21.40 33.85 11.67
CA PRO A 105 -22.64 33.60 12.40
C PRO A 105 -22.58 32.28 13.20
N ARG A 106 -23.47 32.12 14.18
CA ARG A 106 -23.59 30.87 14.94
C ARG A 106 -24.08 29.74 14.02
N GLU A 107 -23.32 28.67 13.96
CA GLU A 107 -23.75 27.37 13.41
C GLU A 107 -23.83 26.38 14.59
N GLN A 108 -24.77 25.44 14.56
CA GLN A 108 -24.99 24.48 15.67
C GLN A 108 -24.11 23.24 15.53
N ALA A 109 -23.56 22.78 16.67
CA ALA A 109 -22.74 21.57 16.72
C ALA A 109 -23.61 20.31 16.58
N ASN A 110 -23.39 19.55 15.51
CA ASN A 110 -23.90 18.18 15.40
C ASN A 110 -22.95 17.23 16.14
N GLN A 111 -23.44 16.57 17.19
CA GLN A 111 -22.69 15.53 17.91
C GLN A 111 -22.90 14.13 17.32
N ALA A 112 -23.92 13.95 16.47
CA ALA A 112 -24.02 12.77 15.62
C ALA A 112 -23.21 13.00 14.33
N THR A 113 -22.91 11.93 13.59
CA THR A 113 -22.45 12.09 12.22
C THR A 113 -23.62 12.53 11.33
N SER A 114 -23.34 13.17 10.20
CA SER A 114 -24.37 13.61 9.24
C SER A 114 -24.80 12.48 8.27
N TYR A 115 -24.60 11.22 8.67
CA TYR A 115 -24.63 10.05 7.80
C TYR A 115 -25.43 8.90 8.42
N LEU A 116 -26.08 8.10 7.57
CA LEU A 116 -26.66 6.81 7.92
C LEU A 116 -25.53 5.76 8.04
N ASP A 117 -24.67 5.89 9.05
CA ASP A 117 -23.41 5.13 9.22
C ASP A 117 -23.42 4.12 10.37
N GLY A 118 -24.58 3.92 10.99
CA GLY A 118 -24.77 3.00 12.11
C GLY A 118 -24.08 3.41 13.41
N SER A 119 -23.50 4.62 13.50
CA SER A 119 -22.76 5.10 14.69
C SER A 119 -23.53 4.99 16.00
N ARG A 120 -24.86 5.15 15.97
CA ARG A 120 -25.73 4.97 17.15
C ARG A 120 -25.95 3.51 17.58
N ASN A 121 -25.67 2.54 16.71
CA ASN A 121 -25.68 1.11 17.09
C ASN A 121 -24.40 0.71 17.84
N SER A 122 -23.34 1.52 17.76
CA SER A 122 -21.97 1.23 18.23
C SER A 122 -21.48 2.13 19.38
N CYS A 123 -22.35 2.86 20.07
CA CYS A 123 -21.96 3.80 21.13
C CYS A 123 -21.43 3.13 22.42
N SER A 124 -20.11 2.89 22.47
CA SER A 124 -19.36 2.58 23.70
C SER A 124 -18.67 3.83 24.31
N GLY A 125 -19.10 5.04 23.94
CA GLY A 125 -18.31 6.28 24.12
C GLY A 125 -19.02 7.50 24.74
N MET A 126 -20.29 7.40 25.12
CA MET A 126 -21.00 8.43 25.90
C MET A 126 -21.91 7.77 26.95
N ASP A 127 -22.14 8.43 28.08
CA ASP A 127 -22.91 7.88 29.21
C ASP A 127 -24.31 7.43 28.78
N GLY A 128 -24.71 6.21 29.18
CA GLY A 128 -25.83 5.44 28.62
C GLY A 128 -27.25 5.93 28.93
N ILE A 129 -27.51 7.24 28.82
CA ILE A 129 -28.78 7.90 29.10
C ILE A 129 -29.72 7.85 27.87
N ASP A 130 -29.16 7.93 26.66
CA ASP A 130 -29.88 8.24 25.41
C ASP A 130 -30.84 7.15 24.90
N PHE A 131 -30.67 5.89 25.31
CA PHE A 131 -31.40 4.76 24.71
C PHE A 131 -32.84 4.58 25.21
N ASN A 132 -33.17 5.10 26.40
CA ASN A 132 -34.39 4.72 27.14
C ASN A 132 -35.59 5.65 26.94
N PHE A 133 -35.54 6.62 26.01
CA PHE A 133 -36.60 7.62 25.85
C PHE A 133 -37.97 7.04 25.42
N LEU A 134 -37.99 6.06 24.50
CA LEU A 134 -39.20 5.36 24.07
C LEU A 134 -38.93 3.85 23.97
N PRO A 135 -39.80 2.97 24.53
CA PRO A 135 -39.61 1.52 24.46
C PRO A 135 -39.54 0.96 23.03
N SER A 136 -40.21 1.61 22.06
CA SER A 136 -40.13 1.26 20.64
C SER A 136 -38.77 1.61 20.02
N ALA A 137 -38.16 2.73 20.41
CA ALA A 137 -36.81 3.10 19.97
C ALA A 137 -35.76 2.13 20.54
N ALA A 138 -35.85 1.81 21.85
CA ALA A 138 -35.01 0.79 22.47
C ALA A 138 -35.19 -0.59 21.83
N ALA A 139 -36.42 -0.99 21.48
CA ALA A 139 -36.69 -2.25 20.78
C ALA A 139 -36.09 -2.28 19.36
N LEU A 140 -36.19 -1.19 18.59
CA LEU A 140 -35.58 -1.06 17.27
C LEU A 140 -34.05 -1.11 17.34
N HIS A 141 -33.46 -0.43 18.32
CA HIS A 141 -32.01 -0.47 18.57
C HIS A 141 -31.54 -1.88 18.95
N MET A 142 -32.26 -2.57 19.84
CA MET A 142 -32.00 -3.97 20.18
C MET A 142 -32.21 -4.94 19.00
N LEU A 143 -33.08 -4.60 18.03
CA LEU A 143 -33.20 -5.36 16.77
C LEU A 143 -31.97 -5.15 15.88
N TRP A 144 -31.45 -3.93 15.75
CA TRP A 144 -30.23 -3.67 14.99
C TRP A 144 -28.97 -4.25 15.65
N ILE A 145 -28.86 -4.23 16.98
CA ILE A 145 -27.79 -4.94 17.71
C ILE A 145 -27.91 -6.46 17.50
N ARG A 146 -29.12 -7.02 17.52
CA ARG A 146 -29.33 -8.44 17.22
C ARG A 146 -29.04 -8.79 15.77
N GLN A 147 -29.29 -7.89 14.84
CA GLN A 147 -28.94 -8.05 13.42
C GLN A 147 -27.42 -8.01 13.23
N HIS A 148 -26.74 -7.03 13.84
CA HIS A 148 -25.28 -6.98 13.88
C HIS A 148 -24.69 -8.29 14.43
N ASN A 149 -25.18 -8.75 15.57
CA ASN A 149 -24.67 -9.95 16.25
C ASN A 149 -25.20 -11.27 15.66
N SER A 150 -26.04 -11.25 14.63
CA SER A 150 -26.47 -12.43 13.87
C SER A 150 -25.76 -12.59 12.53
N ILE A 151 -25.00 -11.58 12.09
CA ILE A 151 -24.21 -11.59 10.84
C ILE A 151 -22.90 -12.38 11.06
N VAL A 152 -23.05 -13.69 11.27
CA VAL A 152 -21.94 -14.64 11.35
C VAL A 152 -21.59 -15.12 9.94
N ILE A 153 -20.80 -14.32 9.22
CA ILE A 153 -20.44 -14.58 7.82
C ILE A 153 -19.36 -15.67 7.71
N ASN A 154 -18.36 -15.63 8.58
CA ASN A 154 -17.23 -16.54 8.57
C ASN A 154 -16.74 -16.79 10.00
N SER A 155 -16.75 -18.06 10.44
CA SER A 155 -16.29 -18.47 11.77
C SER A 155 -14.77 -18.44 11.97
N LYS A 156 -14.00 -18.05 10.94
CA LYS A 156 -12.54 -17.85 11.00
C LYS A 156 -12.13 -16.39 11.21
N TRP A 157 -13.05 -15.43 11.11
CA TRP A 157 -12.75 -14.01 11.33
C TRP A 157 -12.52 -13.70 12.81
N THR A 158 -11.68 -12.71 13.10
CA THR A 158 -11.53 -12.16 14.46
C THR A 158 -12.76 -11.35 14.86
N ASP A 159 -12.96 -11.11 16.16
CA ASP A 159 -14.07 -10.29 16.68
C ASP A 159 -14.12 -8.89 16.03
N GLU A 160 -12.97 -8.25 15.77
CA GLU A 160 -12.89 -6.93 15.11
C GLU A 160 -13.31 -6.99 13.62
N GLN A 161 -12.91 -8.06 12.91
CA GLN A 161 -13.31 -8.28 11.52
C GLN A 161 -14.81 -8.61 11.41
N LEU A 162 -15.32 -9.46 12.32
CA LEU A 162 -16.75 -9.73 12.48
C LEU A 162 -17.51 -8.43 12.77
N TYR A 163 -16.98 -7.58 13.64
CA TYR A 163 -17.59 -6.30 14.02
C TYR A 163 -17.69 -5.35 12.83
N GLU A 164 -16.57 -4.97 12.19
CA GLU A 164 -16.61 -3.96 11.12
C GLU A 164 -17.35 -4.44 9.86
N GLU A 165 -17.28 -5.72 9.48
CA GLU A 165 -18.10 -6.23 8.36
C GLU A 165 -19.59 -6.38 8.72
N SER A 166 -19.93 -6.81 9.94
CA SER A 166 -21.33 -6.80 10.40
C SER A 166 -21.88 -5.38 10.45
N ARG A 167 -21.09 -4.42 10.92
CA ARG A 167 -21.41 -2.99 10.91
C ARG A 167 -21.60 -2.48 9.47
N ARG A 168 -20.67 -2.76 8.55
CA ARG A 168 -20.77 -2.42 7.12
C ARG A 168 -22.07 -2.92 6.49
N ILE A 169 -22.46 -4.16 6.78
CA ILE A 169 -23.69 -4.78 6.24
C ILE A 169 -24.95 -4.25 6.92
N VAL A 170 -24.94 -4.03 8.24
CA VAL A 170 -26.03 -3.32 8.96
C VAL A 170 -26.22 -1.91 8.42
N VAL A 171 -25.14 -1.21 8.08
CA VAL A 171 -25.15 0.13 7.47
C VAL A 171 -25.76 0.10 6.08
N ALA A 172 -25.36 -0.85 5.23
CA ALA A 172 -25.95 -1.03 3.90
C ALA A 172 -27.44 -1.39 3.97
N GLN A 173 -27.84 -2.26 4.92
CA GLN A 173 -29.25 -2.60 5.18
C GLN A 173 -30.05 -1.40 5.66
N LEU A 174 -29.53 -0.64 6.64
CA LEU A 174 -30.16 0.58 7.16
C LEU A 174 -30.35 1.62 6.06
N GLN A 175 -29.34 1.82 5.20
CA GLN A 175 -29.44 2.71 4.04
C GLN A 175 -30.47 2.22 3.03
N HIS A 176 -30.46 0.94 2.66
CA HIS A 176 -31.43 0.37 1.71
C HIS A 176 -32.88 0.53 2.19
N VAL A 177 -33.17 0.14 3.44
CA VAL A 177 -34.49 0.31 4.06
C VAL A 177 -34.87 1.80 4.12
N THR A 178 -33.92 2.69 4.42
CA THR A 178 -34.19 4.13 4.48
C THR A 178 -34.56 4.70 3.11
N TYR A 179 -33.75 4.47 2.07
CA TYR A 179 -33.96 5.06 0.75
C TYR A 179 -35.08 4.38 -0.07
N ASN A 180 -35.27 3.07 0.05
CA ASN A 180 -36.19 2.31 -0.83
C ASN A 180 -37.52 1.90 -0.17
N GLU A 181 -37.61 1.88 1.16
CA GLU A 181 -38.85 1.53 1.88
C GLU A 181 -39.42 2.73 2.66
N PHE A 182 -38.61 3.38 3.48
CA PHE A 182 -39.05 4.46 4.36
C PHE A 182 -39.32 5.80 3.65
N LEU A 183 -38.36 6.31 2.86
CA LEU A 183 -38.53 7.58 2.14
C LEU A 183 -39.74 7.57 1.18
N PRO A 184 -39.99 6.53 0.36
CA PRO A 184 -41.12 6.52 -0.57
C PRO A 184 -42.49 6.62 0.13
N LEU A 185 -42.59 6.14 1.37
CA LEU A 185 -43.78 6.28 2.23
C LEU A 185 -43.85 7.65 2.92
N LEU A 186 -42.70 8.20 3.34
CA LEU A 186 -42.64 9.47 4.05
C LEU A 186 -42.94 10.67 3.12
N ILE A 187 -42.18 10.79 2.02
CA ILE A 187 -42.22 11.95 1.10
C ILE A 187 -43.05 11.71 -0.18
N GLY A 188 -43.48 10.47 -0.42
CA GLY A 188 -44.25 10.09 -1.60
C GLY A 188 -43.37 9.79 -2.83
N ARG A 189 -43.80 8.81 -3.63
CA ARG A 189 -43.01 8.28 -4.77
C ARG A 189 -42.68 9.30 -5.86
N GLU A 190 -43.51 10.32 -6.05
CA GLU A 190 -43.26 11.38 -7.05
C GLU A 190 -42.07 12.27 -6.64
N ILE A 191 -42.04 12.72 -5.40
CA ILE A 191 -40.98 13.59 -4.87
C ILE A 191 -39.68 12.77 -4.69
N TRP A 192 -39.79 11.52 -4.22
CA TRP A 192 -38.67 10.57 -4.15
C TRP A 192 -37.92 10.46 -5.51
N LYS A 193 -38.66 10.27 -6.61
CA LYS A 193 -38.07 10.25 -7.96
C LYS A 193 -37.59 11.62 -8.44
N LYS A 194 -38.33 12.69 -8.17
CA LYS A 194 -37.96 14.07 -8.57
C LYS A 194 -36.57 14.47 -8.06
N PHE A 195 -36.16 13.96 -6.88
CA PHE A 195 -34.86 14.25 -6.28
C PHE A 195 -33.79 13.17 -6.55
N GLY A 196 -34.08 12.14 -7.35
CA GLY A 196 -33.12 11.07 -7.67
C GLY A 196 -32.72 10.25 -6.44
N LEU A 197 -33.72 9.90 -5.61
CA LEU A 197 -33.52 9.14 -4.37
C LEU A 197 -33.82 7.64 -4.54
N ASP A 198 -34.22 7.21 -5.74
CA ASP A 198 -34.33 5.81 -6.15
C ASP A 198 -32.96 5.23 -6.53
N SER A 199 -32.53 4.17 -5.83
CA SER A 199 -31.27 3.48 -6.14
C SER A 199 -31.39 2.66 -7.42
N GLU A 200 -30.42 2.78 -8.33
CA GLU A 200 -30.39 1.97 -9.56
C GLU A 200 -30.34 0.47 -9.24
N SER A 201 -31.32 -0.27 -9.79
CA SER A 201 -31.57 -1.72 -9.59
C SER A 201 -31.91 -2.18 -8.16
N TYR A 202 -33.13 -2.69 -7.94
CA TYR A 202 -33.40 -4.09 -7.54
C TYR A 202 -34.89 -4.34 -7.14
N GLY A 203 -35.60 -5.10 -7.97
CA GLY A 203 -36.55 -6.15 -7.55
C GLY A 203 -37.90 -5.80 -6.87
N PHE A 204 -37.93 -5.02 -5.78
CA PHE A 204 -39.03 -5.09 -4.81
C PHE A 204 -40.30 -4.28 -5.14
N SER A 205 -41.08 -4.80 -6.08
CA SER A 205 -42.44 -4.35 -6.43
C SER A 205 -43.50 -4.73 -5.36
N ASN A 206 -43.41 -4.18 -4.15
CA ASN A 206 -44.43 -4.38 -3.11
C ASN A 206 -45.58 -3.36 -3.19
N ASN A 207 -46.74 -3.79 -3.70
CA ASN A 207 -47.99 -3.02 -3.81
C ASN A 207 -48.76 -2.94 -2.47
N ILE A 208 -48.08 -2.55 -1.39
CA ILE A 208 -48.67 -2.45 -0.04
C ILE A 208 -49.03 -0.97 0.23
N LEU A 209 -50.20 -0.75 0.86
CA LEU A 209 -50.85 0.56 1.09
C LEU A 209 -51.40 1.28 -0.17
N ARG A 210 -52.54 0.80 -0.68
CA ARG A 210 -53.43 1.56 -1.62
C ARG A 210 -54.47 2.46 -0.92
N LYS A 211 -54.40 2.67 0.40
CA LYS A 211 -55.30 3.57 1.14
C LYS A 211 -54.54 4.82 1.57
N PRO A 212 -54.94 6.04 1.14
CA PRO A 212 -54.35 7.27 1.64
C PRO A 212 -54.67 7.47 3.12
N ILE A 213 -53.70 7.99 3.89
CA ILE A 213 -53.91 8.40 5.29
C ILE A 213 -54.59 9.78 5.24
N HIS A 214 -55.93 9.78 5.26
CA HIS A 214 -56.77 10.92 4.87
C HIS A 214 -56.90 12.07 5.91
N LEU A 215 -56.03 12.15 6.92
CA LEU A 215 -56.11 13.13 8.01
C LEU A 215 -54.82 13.96 8.16
N PRO A 216 -54.65 15.05 7.39
CA PRO A 216 -53.72 16.12 7.77
C PRO A 216 -54.22 16.82 9.03
N GLY A 217 -53.33 17.11 9.99
CA GLY A 217 -53.66 17.84 11.21
C GLY A 217 -52.55 17.81 12.26
N LEU A 218 -52.51 18.84 13.11
CA LEU A 218 -51.57 18.99 14.23
C LEU A 218 -51.91 18.05 15.41
N HIS A 219 -51.91 16.74 15.16
CA HIS A 219 -52.28 15.69 16.11
C HIS A 219 -51.12 15.31 17.04
N ILE A 220 -50.75 16.23 17.93
CA ILE A 220 -49.91 15.91 19.11
C ILE A 220 -50.86 15.44 20.22
N ILE A 221 -50.73 14.18 20.63
CA ILE A 221 -51.54 13.60 21.72
C ILE A 221 -51.28 14.35 23.05
N LYS A 222 -52.28 14.33 23.95
CA LYS A 222 -52.28 15.13 25.19
C LYS A 222 -51.02 14.91 26.04
N GLU A 223 -50.50 13.69 26.03
CA GLU A 223 -49.30 13.25 26.75
C GLU A 223 -48.06 14.08 26.36
N PHE A 224 -47.74 14.15 25.06
CA PHE A 224 -46.61 14.96 24.55
C PHE A 224 -46.87 16.48 24.60
N ARG A 225 -48.13 16.91 24.76
CA ARG A 225 -48.50 18.33 24.89
C ARG A 225 -48.52 18.83 26.34
N ARG A 226 -48.76 17.97 27.33
CA ARG A 226 -49.05 18.36 28.73
C ARG A 226 -48.45 17.51 29.83
N ASP A 227 -47.91 16.31 29.55
CA ASP A 227 -47.49 15.35 30.58
C ASP A 227 -46.09 14.74 30.36
N LEU A 228 -45.40 15.02 29.25
CA LEU A 228 -44.03 14.55 29.03
C LEU A 228 -43.07 15.09 30.10
N PHE A 229 -42.22 14.22 30.64
CA PHE A 229 -41.28 14.48 31.74
C PHE A 229 -41.89 15.16 32.98
N LYS A 230 -43.21 15.09 33.15
CA LYS A 230 -43.93 15.66 34.29
C LYS A 230 -43.48 14.99 35.59
N ALA A 231 -42.73 15.74 36.40
CA ALA A 231 -42.24 15.22 37.68
C ALA A 231 -43.41 14.84 38.60
N ARG A 232 -43.28 13.72 39.33
CA ARG A 232 -44.29 13.31 40.32
C ARG A 232 -44.49 14.45 41.31
N ASN A 233 -45.74 14.85 41.49
CA ASN A 233 -46.20 15.98 42.32
C ASN A 233 -45.86 17.40 41.79
N SER A 234 -45.46 17.57 40.52
CA SER A 234 -45.33 18.89 39.88
C SER A 234 -46.42 19.18 38.85
N ARG A 235 -46.68 20.48 38.60
CA ARG A 235 -47.44 20.95 37.44
C ARG A 235 -46.57 21.14 36.20
N LEU A 236 -45.26 21.32 36.38
CA LEU A 236 -44.30 21.51 35.29
C LEU A 236 -44.16 20.24 34.46
N SER A 237 -44.24 20.39 33.14
CA SER A 237 -44.09 19.34 32.14
C SER A 237 -43.56 19.93 30.84
N LEU A 238 -42.94 19.08 30.01
CA LEU A 238 -42.33 19.50 28.76
C LEU A 238 -43.36 19.50 27.63
N ASN A 239 -43.90 20.66 27.27
CA ASN A 239 -44.68 20.81 26.04
C ASN A 239 -43.74 20.70 24.83
N VAL A 240 -43.80 19.57 24.11
CA VAL A 240 -42.92 19.30 22.96
C VAL A 240 -43.12 20.32 21.84
N ALA A 241 -44.36 20.76 21.57
CA ALA A 241 -44.64 21.67 20.47
C ALA A 241 -43.93 23.03 20.64
N SER A 242 -43.92 23.57 21.87
CA SER A 242 -43.23 24.83 22.14
C SER A 242 -41.70 24.67 22.12
N HIS A 243 -41.16 23.52 22.53
CA HIS A 243 -39.73 23.25 22.40
C HIS A 243 -39.29 23.08 20.93
N ILE A 244 -40.09 22.42 20.09
CA ILE A 244 -39.84 22.31 18.65
C ILE A 244 -39.73 23.69 18.00
N ILE A 245 -40.67 24.57 18.32
CA ILE A 245 -40.68 25.97 17.85
C ILE A 245 -39.45 26.71 18.37
N GLN A 246 -39.11 26.58 19.66
CA GLN A 246 -37.95 27.26 20.23
C GLN A 246 -36.60 26.78 19.67
N VAL A 247 -36.46 25.47 19.41
CA VAL A 247 -35.31 24.89 18.68
C VAL A 247 -35.24 25.45 17.27
N GLY A 248 -36.36 25.54 16.55
CA GLY A 248 -36.39 26.16 15.22
C GLY A 248 -35.88 27.60 15.22
N ARG A 249 -36.24 28.38 16.25
CA ARG A 249 -35.80 29.77 16.42
C ARG A 249 -34.32 29.89 16.82
N ASP A 250 -33.81 29.05 17.72
CA ASP A 250 -32.37 29.03 18.06
C ASP A 250 -31.49 28.60 16.88
N HIS A 251 -31.96 27.63 16.09
CA HIS A 251 -31.32 27.16 14.86
C HIS A 251 -31.50 28.11 13.65
N GLY A 252 -32.21 29.24 13.82
CA GLY A 252 -32.43 30.21 12.75
C GLY A 252 -33.19 29.66 11.54
N ILE A 253 -34.06 28.67 11.73
CA ILE A 253 -34.84 28.06 10.64
C ILE A 253 -35.79 29.10 10.04
N PRO A 254 -35.74 29.36 8.71
CA PRO A 254 -36.63 30.31 8.06
C PRO A 254 -38.12 29.98 8.27
N PRO A 255 -39.01 31.00 8.26
CA PRO A 255 -40.45 30.79 8.41
C PRO A 255 -41.05 29.99 7.25
N TYR A 256 -42.26 29.48 7.46
CA TYR A 256 -42.96 28.60 6.51
C TYR A 256 -43.03 29.19 5.09
N THR A 257 -43.30 30.49 4.95
CA THR A 257 -43.44 31.18 3.67
C THR A 257 -42.19 31.06 2.79
N VAL A 258 -41.00 31.23 3.36
CA VAL A 258 -39.71 31.13 2.65
C VAL A 258 -39.47 29.72 2.13
N TRP A 259 -39.73 28.70 2.96
CA TRP A 259 -39.63 27.30 2.55
C TRP A 259 -40.69 26.91 1.51
N ARG A 260 -41.92 27.40 1.67
CA ARG A 260 -43.05 27.17 0.76
C ARG A 260 -42.76 27.75 -0.63
N GLU A 261 -42.20 28.96 -0.67
CA GLU A 261 -41.74 29.62 -1.90
C GLU A 261 -40.59 28.85 -2.54
N TYR A 262 -39.52 28.52 -1.79
CA TYR A 262 -38.39 27.73 -2.28
C TYR A 262 -38.82 26.37 -2.87
N CYS A 263 -39.72 25.65 -2.19
CA CYS A 263 -40.12 24.30 -2.56
C CYS A 263 -41.18 24.21 -3.67
N SER A 264 -41.87 25.30 -4.01
CA SER A 264 -42.98 25.27 -4.98
C SER A 264 -43.06 26.44 -5.97
N GLY A 265 -42.25 27.49 -5.81
CA GLY A 265 -42.35 28.73 -6.58
C GLY A 265 -43.55 29.61 -6.23
N GLU A 266 -44.37 29.21 -5.25
CA GLU A 266 -45.61 29.89 -4.88
C GLU A 266 -45.66 30.16 -3.36
N LYS A 267 -45.70 31.44 -2.98
CA LYS A 267 -45.93 31.89 -1.60
C LYS A 267 -47.40 31.70 -1.23
N LYS A 268 -47.76 30.50 -0.74
CA LYS A 268 -49.12 30.14 -0.32
C LYS A 268 -49.34 30.33 1.18
N THR A 269 -50.45 30.96 1.53
CA THR A 269 -50.94 31.14 2.91
C THR A 269 -51.97 30.07 3.27
N ILE A 270 -52.22 29.87 4.56
CA ILE A 270 -53.27 29.00 5.09
C ILE A 270 -54.00 29.79 6.18
N ASP A 271 -55.29 30.05 5.99
CA ASP A 271 -56.08 31.04 6.76
C ASP A 271 -56.46 30.58 8.19
N LEU A 272 -55.77 29.56 8.72
CA LEU A 272 -56.11 28.84 9.96
C LEU A 272 -55.60 29.54 11.24
N ILE A 273 -54.75 30.56 11.12
CA ILE A 273 -53.88 31.04 12.22
C ILE A 273 -53.80 32.57 12.39
N ALA A 274 -54.70 33.33 11.76
CA ALA A 274 -54.74 34.80 11.85
C ALA A 274 -54.92 35.31 13.30
N ASP A 275 -55.51 34.51 14.18
CA ASP A 275 -55.68 34.83 15.61
C ASP A 275 -54.39 34.65 16.45
N ILE A 276 -53.28 34.19 15.86
CA ILE A 276 -52.05 33.78 16.57
C ILE A 276 -50.79 34.49 16.04
N TYR A 277 -50.75 34.83 14.75
CA TYR A 277 -49.62 35.54 14.13
C TYR A 277 -50.14 36.78 13.38
N GLU A 278 -49.55 37.95 13.65
CA GLU A 278 -49.93 39.20 12.99
C GLU A 278 -49.63 39.19 11.48
N ASN A 279 -48.49 38.60 11.08
CA ASN A 279 -48.15 38.36 9.68
C ASN A 279 -47.94 36.87 9.42
N VAL A 280 -48.40 36.38 8.26
CA VAL A 280 -48.14 34.98 7.83
C VAL A 280 -46.64 34.75 7.54
N GLU A 281 -45.86 35.82 7.42
CA GLU A 281 -44.40 35.76 7.24
C GLU A 281 -43.64 35.42 8.53
N ASP A 282 -44.23 35.67 9.72
CA ASP A 282 -43.60 35.38 11.02
C ASP A 282 -43.78 33.92 11.48
N VAL A 283 -44.44 33.10 10.67
CA VAL A 283 -44.94 31.79 11.10
C VAL A 283 -43.87 30.70 11.02
N ASP A 284 -43.54 30.10 12.16
CA ASP A 284 -42.57 29.00 12.25
C ASP A 284 -42.95 27.83 11.32
N LEU A 285 -41.96 27.27 10.61
CA LEU A 285 -42.10 26.17 9.65
C LEU A 285 -42.98 25.01 10.16
N PHE A 286 -42.80 24.61 11.43
CA PHE A 286 -43.53 23.49 12.04
C PHE A 286 -45.04 23.74 12.21
N VAL A 287 -45.49 24.99 12.28
CA VAL A 287 -46.91 25.31 12.49
C VAL A 287 -47.71 25.05 11.22
N LEU A 288 -47.33 25.67 10.10
CA LEU A 288 -48.04 25.50 8.82
C LEU A 288 -47.59 24.28 8.02
N GLY A 289 -46.33 23.84 8.14
CA GLY A 289 -45.86 22.62 7.48
C GLY A 289 -46.63 21.36 7.91
N LEU A 290 -47.09 21.31 9.17
CA LEU A 290 -47.95 20.23 9.68
C LEU A 290 -49.45 20.45 9.39
N ALA A 291 -49.85 21.66 8.97
CA ALA A 291 -51.21 21.98 8.53
C ALA A 291 -51.42 21.77 7.02
N GLU A 292 -50.35 21.55 6.25
CA GLU A 292 -50.45 21.24 4.82
C GLU A 292 -51.23 19.95 4.54
N LYS A 293 -51.94 19.92 3.42
CA LYS A 293 -52.52 18.67 2.89
C LYS A 293 -51.38 17.74 2.47
N ILE A 294 -51.41 16.51 2.99
CA ILE A 294 -50.43 15.45 2.73
C ILE A 294 -50.34 15.15 1.22
N VAL A 295 -49.13 14.95 0.70
CA VAL A 295 -48.91 14.59 -0.72
C VAL A 295 -49.53 13.21 -1.01
N PRO A 296 -50.18 12.98 -2.16
CA PRO A 296 -50.80 11.68 -2.48
C PRO A 296 -49.82 10.50 -2.37
N GLY A 297 -50.07 9.59 -1.42
CA GLY A 297 -49.20 8.44 -1.14
C GLY A 297 -47.98 8.73 -0.26
N ALA A 298 -47.87 9.94 0.30
CA ALA A 298 -46.90 10.32 1.33
C ALA A 298 -47.53 10.32 2.73
N ILE A 299 -46.76 10.76 3.74
CA ILE A 299 -47.22 10.98 5.12
C ILE A 299 -47.11 12.45 5.54
N VAL A 300 -46.31 13.27 4.85
CA VAL A 300 -46.18 14.72 5.11
C VAL A 300 -46.70 15.60 3.95
N GLY A 301 -46.88 16.89 4.23
CA GLY A 301 -47.18 17.91 3.23
C GLY A 301 -46.01 18.20 2.27
N PRO A 302 -46.27 18.80 1.09
CA PRO A 302 -45.27 19.02 0.04
C PRO A 302 -44.05 19.83 0.47
N THR A 303 -44.19 20.78 1.40
CA THR A 303 -43.05 21.58 1.89
C THR A 303 -42.11 20.73 2.74
N PHE A 304 -42.63 19.94 3.68
CA PHE A 304 -41.80 18.99 4.43
C PHE A 304 -41.23 17.88 3.52
N ALA A 305 -42.02 17.36 2.57
CA ALA A 305 -41.54 16.35 1.63
C ALA A 305 -40.34 16.85 0.80
N CYS A 306 -40.40 18.11 0.34
CA CYS A 306 -39.30 18.79 -0.33
C CYS A 306 -38.06 18.97 0.57
N ILE A 307 -38.23 19.48 1.80
CA ILE A 307 -37.12 19.69 2.76
C ILE A 307 -36.41 18.37 3.09
N ILE A 308 -37.19 17.31 3.35
CA ILE A 308 -36.66 15.98 3.61
C ILE A 308 -35.93 15.47 2.36
N ALA A 309 -36.52 15.57 1.17
CA ALA A 309 -35.87 15.13 -0.07
C ALA A 309 -34.55 15.85 -0.35
N LEU A 310 -34.48 17.18 -0.13
CA LEU A 310 -33.25 17.96 -0.22
C LEU A 310 -32.18 17.49 0.76
N GLN A 311 -32.57 17.20 2.01
CA GLN A 311 -31.64 16.74 3.04
C GLN A 311 -31.11 15.34 2.73
N PHE A 312 -31.96 14.42 2.24
CA PHE A 312 -31.54 13.09 1.81
C PHE A 312 -30.79 13.08 0.48
N GLN A 313 -31.02 14.05 -0.42
CA GLN A 313 -30.22 14.23 -1.63
C GLN A 313 -28.81 14.77 -1.30
N LYS A 314 -28.71 15.73 -0.37
CA LYS A 314 -27.42 16.15 0.17
C LYS A 314 -26.74 14.98 0.87
N ALA A 315 -27.44 14.26 1.75
CA ALA A 315 -26.90 13.10 2.44
C ALA A 315 -26.41 12.03 1.45
N SER A 316 -27.16 11.65 0.41
CA SER A 316 -26.74 10.65 -0.57
C SER A 316 -25.53 11.10 -1.40
N SER A 317 -25.49 12.38 -1.80
CA SER A 317 -24.34 12.95 -2.53
C SER A 317 -23.06 13.00 -1.70
N ILE A 318 -23.17 13.30 -0.39
CA ILE A 318 -22.02 13.38 0.53
C ILE A 318 -21.68 11.99 1.11
N HIS A 319 -22.64 11.07 1.20
CA HIS A 319 -22.42 9.67 1.61
C HIS A 319 -21.37 8.97 0.76
N LYS A 320 -21.28 9.30 -0.54
CA LYS A 320 -20.17 8.83 -1.38
C LYS A 320 -18.82 9.24 -0.78
N TYR A 321 -18.65 10.50 -0.40
CA TYR A 321 -17.44 11.03 0.23
C TYR A 321 -17.21 10.58 1.68
N PHE A 322 -18.25 10.26 2.46
CA PHE A 322 -18.07 9.70 3.80
C PHE A 322 -17.80 8.20 3.81
N PHE A 323 -18.38 7.43 2.89
CA PHE A 323 -17.87 6.07 2.64
C PHE A 323 -16.39 6.14 2.33
N ILE A 324 -15.95 7.08 1.47
CA ILE A 324 -14.53 7.30 1.19
C ILE A 324 -13.74 7.67 2.46
N LEU A 325 -14.09 8.74 3.18
CA LEU A 325 -13.33 9.18 4.36
C LEU A 325 -13.31 8.16 5.51
N HIS A 326 -14.42 7.45 5.75
CA HIS A 326 -14.49 6.41 6.78
C HIS A 326 -13.83 5.11 6.32
N TYR A 327 -13.91 4.73 5.04
CA TYR A 327 -13.17 3.59 4.46
C TYR A 327 -11.67 3.87 4.42
N LEU A 328 -11.22 5.11 4.20
CA LEU A 328 -9.81 5.50 4.27
C LEU A 328 -9.30 5.55 5.72
N TYR A 329 -10.09 6.09 6.66
CA TYR A 329 -9.77 6.02 8.09
C TYR A 329 -9.74 4.56 8.60
N ASN A 330 -10.64 3.72 8.10
CA ASN A 330 -10.61 2.29 8.35
C ASN A 330 -9.48 1.58 7.59
N LEU A 331 -9.05 2.00 6.40
CA LEU A 331 -7.84 1.44 5.77
C LEU A 331 -6.60 1.72 6.65
N ILE A 332 -6.48 2.92 7.22
CA ILE A 332 -5.40 3.27 8.15
C ILE A 332 -5.34 2.31 9.36
N LYS A 333 -6.48 1.74 9.80
CA LYS A 333 -6.56 0.80 10.94
C LYS A 333 -6.59 -0.68 10.55
N CYS A 334 -7.37 -1.03 9.54
CA CYS A 334 -7.63 -2.38 9.05
C CYS A 334 -6.64 -2.85 7.97
N ASN A 335 -5.65 -2.02 7.57
CA ASN A 335 -4.45 -2.50 6.88
C ASN A 335 -3.50 -3.30 7.79
N SER A 336 -3.95 -3.73 8.97
CA SER A 336 -3.73 -5.12 9.39
C SER A 336 -4.41 -6.07 8.38
N VAL A 337 -3.79 -6.22 7.20
CA VAL A 337 -4.29 -6.96 6.03
C VAL A 337 -4.89 -8.31 6.46
N TYR A 338 -5.97 -8.74 5.80
CA TYR A 338 -6.68 -10.00 6.08
C TYR A 338 -5.81 -11.24 5.88
N PHE A 339 -4.92 -11.51 6.83
CA PHE A 339 -4.13 -12.73 6.87
C PHE A 339 -4.98 -13.84 7.50
N ASN A 340 -5.54 -14.71 6.66
CA ASN A 340 -5.98 -16.02 7.16
C ASN A 340 -4.77 -16.81 7.68
N TYR A 341 -5.02 -17.72 8.61
CA TYR A 341 -3.99 -18.56 9.25
C TYR A 341 -3.13 -19.26 8.18
N GLN A 342 -1.90 -18.80 8.00
CA GLN A 342 -0.97 -19.36 7.01
C GLN A 342 -0.42 -20.69 7.55
N THR A 343 -0.16 -21.64 6.65
CA THR A 343 0.61 -22.84 7.02
C THR A 343 2.06 -22.47 7.28
N GLU A 344 2.65 -23.05 8.33
CA GLU A 344 4.06 -22.88 8.66
C GLU A 344 4.94 -23.30 7.47
N PHE A 345 5.91 -22.46 7.12
CA PHE A 345 6.90 -22.78 6.09
C PHE A 345 7.78 -23.94 6.57
N LYS A 346 8.02 -24.92 5.70
CA LYS A 346 9.01 -25.97 5.97
C LYS A 346 10.42 -25.36 6.06
N PRO A 347 11.35 -25.93 6.86
CA PRO A 347 12.76 -25.56 6.80
C PRO A 347 13.30 -25.62 5.36
N GLY A 348 14.02 -24.59 4.95
CA GLY A 348 14.55 -24.46 3.58
C GLY A 348 13.48 -24.27 2.49
N ASP A 349 12.25 -23.85 2.82
CA ASP A 349 11.22 -23.63 1.80
C ASP A 349 11.62 -22.56 0.77
N PRO A 350 11.41 -22.79 -0.54
CA PRO A 350 11.77 -21.83 -1.59
C PRO A 350 11.10 -20.48 -1.43
N LEU A 351 9.81 -20.44 -1.04
CA LEU A 351 9.06 -19.20 -0.86
C LEU A 351 9.47 -18.48 0.42
N LEU A 352 9.85 -19.21 1.47
CA LEU A 352 10.49 -18.62 2.65
C LEU A 352 11.83 -17.96 2.27
N SER A 353 12.67 -18.67 1.50
CA SER A 353 13.99 -18.21 1.06
C SER A 353 13.88 -16.91 0.24
N TYR A 354 13.10 -16.92 -0.85
CA TYR A 354 12.87 -15.73 -1.69
C TYR A 354 12.15 -14.61 -0.92
N GLY A 355 11.19 -14.95 -0.07
CA GLY A 355 10.41 -13.97 0.67
C GLY A 355 11.19 -13.27 1.79
N LYS A 356 12.19 -13.93 2.38
CA LYS A 356 13.14 -13.31 3.31
C LYS A 356 14.20 -12.50 2.58
N MET A 357 14.73 -12.99 1.45
CA MET A 357 15.59 -12.21 0.55
C MET A 357 14.91 -10.95 0.00
N MET A 358 13.58 -10.93 -0.13
CA MET A 358 12.78 -9.79 -0.59
C MET A 358 12.01 -9.08 0.55
N ARG A 359 12.42 -9.25 1.81
CA ARG A 359 11.71 -8.79 2.99
C ARG A 359 11.59 -7.27 3.07
N ALA A 360 10.50 -6.77 3.63
CA ALA A 360 10.34 -5.36 3.96
C ALA A 360 11.04 -4.99 5.27
N LYS A 361 11.94 -4.00 5.22
CA LYS A 361 12.48 -3.31 6.42
C LYS A 361 11.36 -2.58 7.17
N SER A 362 11.52 -2.36 8.47
CA SER A 362 10.56 -1.65 9.35
C SER A 362 10.08 -0.32 8.74
N GLU A 363 11.05 0.47 8.31
CA GLU A 363 10.90 1.79 7.70
C GLU A 363 10.08 1.74 6.40
N ALA A 364 10.25 0.67 5.61
CA ALA A 364 9.48 0.44 4.39
C ALA A 364 8.01 0.12 4.70
N VAL A 365 7.73 -0.64 5.77
CA VAL A 365 6.37 -1.03 6.17
C VAL A 365 5.56 0.20 6.62
N GLU A 366 6.14 1.12 7.39
CA GLU A 366 5.43 2.35 7.80
C GLU A 366 5.10 3.27 6.61
N ILE A 367 6.02 3.40 5.65
CA ILE A 367 5.78 4.17 4.41
C ILE A 367 4.72 3.49 3.54
N ALA A 368 4.69 2.15 3.50
CA ALA A 368 3.70 1.39 2.74
C ALA A 368 2.26 1.57 3.26
N LYS A 369 2.07 1.70 4.59
CA LYS A 369 0.74 1.98 5.19
C LYS A 369 0.15 3.28 4.64
N ILE A 370 0.95 4.35 4.60
CA ILE A 370 0.56 5.65 4.03
C ILE A 370 0.29 5.50 2.53
N SER A 371 1.18 4.80 1.82
CA SER A 371 1.12 4.61 0.37
C SER A 371 -0.12 3.82 -0.09
N SER A 372 -0.59 2.84 0.70
CA SER A 372 -1.82 2.08 0.45
C SER A 372 -3.08 2.96 0.52
N VAL A 373 -3.17 3.79 1.56
CA VAL A 373 -4.30 4.72 1.75
C VAL A 373 -4.38 5.73 0.59
N LEU A 374 -3.23 6.21 0.11
CA LEU A 374 -3.16 7.10 -1.06
C LEU A 374 -3.51 6.41 -2.38
N LEU A 375 -3.18 5.12 -2.54
CA LEU A 375 -3.56 4.34 -3.72
C LEU A 375 -5.07 4.16 -3.80
N GLU A 376 -5.67 3.71 -2.70
CA GLU A 376 -7.11 3.46 -2.65
C GLU A 376 -7.90 4.76 -2.75
N THR A 377 -7.41 5.86 -2.14
CA THR A 377 -7.96 7.21 -2.39
C THR A 377 -7.96 7.55 -3.89
N THR A 378 -6.91 7.16 -4.63
CA THR A 378 -6.80 7.46 -6.06
C THR A 378 -7.75 6.59 -6.91
N ARG A 379 -7.80 5.26 -6.64
CA ARG A 379 -8.76 4.32 -7.25
C ARG A 379 -10.19 4.84 -7.10
N ILE A 380 -10.55 5.22 -5.88
CA ILE A 380 -11.82 5.82 -5.51
C ILE A 380 -12.15 7.12 -6.27
N LEU A 381 -11.20 8.04 -6.38
CA LEU A 381 -11.44 9.33 -7.06
C LEU A 381 -11.63 9.13 -8.56
N MET A 382 -10.86 8.23 -9.17
CA MET A 382 -10.97 7.90 -10.60
C MET A 382 -12.31 7.26 -10.96
N LEU A 383 -12.96 6.55 -10.03
CA LEU A 383 -14.30 5.95 -10.22
C LEU A 383 -15.46 6.97 -10.26
N GLY A 384 -15.23 8.28 -10.11
CA GLY A 384 -16.30 9.27 -10.36
C GLY A 384 -16.08 10.74 -9.97
N PHE A 385 -14.89 11.17 -9.54
CA PHE A 385 -14.68 12.48 -8.91
C PHE A 385 -13.45 13.23 -9.46
N SER A 386 -13.70 14.22 -10.32
CA SER A 386 -12.66 14.92 -11.07
C SER A 386 -11.90 16.04 -10.33
N ARG A 387 -12.17 16.27 -9.04
CA ARG A 387 -11.41 17.23 -8.19
C ARG A 387 -11.38 16.83 -6.71
N PHE A 388 -10.20 16.42 -6.22
CA PHE A 388 -9.86 16.50 -4.80
C PHE A 388 -8.41 16.98 -4.65
N THR A 389 -8.21 18.08 -3.91
CA THR A 389 -6.89 18.71 -3.70
C THR A 389 -6.75 19.10 -2.22
N GLY A 390 -6.64 18.11 -1.35
CA GLY A 390 -6.40 18.28 0.09
C GLY A 390 -4.97 17.86 0.48
N ASN A 391 -4.41 18.51 1.51
CA ASN A 391 -3.16 18.06 2.13
C ASN A 391 -3.49 17.08 3.26
N PHE A 392 -3.03 15.83 3.12
CA PHE A 392 -3.39 14.72 4.01
C PHE A 392 -2.58 14.65 5.32
N THR A 393 -1.59 15.53 5.53
CA THR A 393 -0.78 15.55 6.77
C THR A 393 -1.58 15.72 8.07
N VAL A 394 -2.84 16.18 8.02
CA VAL A 394 -3.74 16.28 9.17
C VAL A 394 -4.33 14.93 9.60
N LEU A 395 -4.38 13.93 8.71
CA LEU A 395 -4.79 12.55 9.05
C LEU A 395 -3.66 11.78 9.76
N LEU A 396 -2.41 12.24 9.63
CA LEU A 396 -1.28 11.74 10.39
C LEU A 396 -1.33 12.36 11.79
N GLY A 397 -2.03 11.70 12.72
CA GLY A 397 -1.94 12.04 14.14
C GLY A 397 -0.49 11.99 14.61
N PRO A 398 0.00 12.94 15.43
CA PRO A 398 1.42 13.09 15.76
C PRO A 398 1.94 12.04 16.78
N GLY A 399 1.33 10.84 16.78
CA GLY A 399 1.60 9.74 17.70
C GLY A 399 2.20 8.50 17.05
N GLY A 400 2.49 8.51 15.74
CA GLY A 400 3.40 7.54 15.15
C GLY A 400 4.79 7.73 15.77
N THR A 401 5.36 6.68 16.35
CA THR A 401 6.74 6.71 16.84
C THR A 401 7.66 7.01 15.67
N VAL A 402 8.33 8.17 15.68
CA VAL A 402 9.40 8.47 14.72
C VAL A 402 10.56 7.54 15.05
N GLU A 403 10.57 6.36 14.43
CA GLU A 403 11.58 5.35 14.64
C GLU A 403 12.96 5.96 14.34
N LYS A 404 13.91 5.73 15.26
CA LYS A 404 15.20 6.44 15.32
C LYS A 404 15.99 6.35 14.00
N CYS A 405 15.75 5.27 13.25
CA CYS A 405 16.43 4.85 12.03
C CYS A 405 15.82 5.41 10.73
N LEU A 406 14.56 5.90 10.76
CA LEU A 406 13.89 6.47 9.59
C LEU A 406 14.71 7.62 8.96
N PRO A 407 14.79 7.73 7.62
CA PRO A 407 15.40 8.88 6.95
C PRO A 407 14.72 10.17 7.37
N LYS A 408 15.49 11.05 8.00
CA LYS A 408 14.99 12.34 8.50
C LYS A 408 15.07 13.35 7.34
N ASN A 409 13.94 13.98 7.00
CA ASN A 409 13.88 15.08 6.02
C ASN A 409 14.51 16.36 6.60
N LEU A 410 15.82 16.31 6.87
CA LEU A 410 16.61 17.40 7.42
C LEU A 410 16.77 18.53 6.40
N PRO A 411 16.99 19.79 6.83
CA PRO A 411 17.45 20.84 5.94
C PRO A 411 18.66 20.36 5.12
N CYS A 412 18.62 20.52 3.80
CA CYS A 412 19.67 20.00 2.92
C CYS A 412 20.94 20.85 3.08
N ASP A 413 21.88 20.33 3.87
CA ASP A 413 23.20 20.92 4.04
C ASP A 413 24.05 20.70 2.78
N HIS A 414 24.31 21.80 2.07
CA HIS A 414 25.17 21.83 0.89
C HIS A 414 26.66 22.00 1.23
N THR A 415 27.01 22.18 2.50
CA THR A 415 28.38 22.45 2.96
C THR A 415 29.12 21.22 3.50
N THR A 416 28.42 20.19 3.96
CA THR A 416 29.04 18.90 4.31
C THR A 416 29.79 18.28 3.10
N PRO A 417 31.05 17.85 3.28
CA PRO A 417 31.81 17.06 2.29
C PRO A 417 31.45 15.56 2.34
N TYR A 418 30.51 15.16 3.21
CA TYR A 418 30.10 13.77 3.39
C TYR A 418 28.64 13.56 3.01
N ARG A 419 28.40 12.59 2.13
CA ARG A 419 27.08 12.01 1.85
C ARG A 419 26.50 11.32 3.08
N THR A 420 25.19 11.43 3.28
CA THR A 420 24.45 10.67 4.31
C THR A 420 24.45 9.17 4.02
N ILE A 421 24.02 8.34 4.98
CA ILE A 421 23.83 6.90 4.74
C ILE A 421 22.58 6.64 3.87
N SER A 422 21.51 7.43 4.01
CA SER A 422 20.27 7.20 3.24
C SER A 422 20.29 7.79 1.83
N GLY A 423 21.34 8.50 1.41
CA GLY A 423 21.39 9.24 0.14
C GLY A 423 20.65 10.59 0.14
N TRP A 424 20.17 11.07 1.29
CA TRP A 424 19.51 12.38 1.43
C TRP A 424 20.47 13.51 1.05
N CYS A 425 19.95 14.52 0.33
CA CYS A 425 20.68 15.73 -0.05
C CYS A 425 21.93 15.46 -0.93
N ASN A 426 22.01 14.30 -1.58
CA ASN A 426 22.98 14.06 -2.66
C ASN A 426 22.66 14.93 -3.89
N ASN A 427 21.38 15.26 -4.12
CA ASN A 427 20.93 16.23 -5.12
C ASN A 427 20.47 17.54 -4.47
N LEU A 428 21.16 18.66 -4.74
CA LEU A 428 20.86 19.95 -4.08
C LEU A 428 19.54 20.60 -4.52
N ARG A 429 19.02 20.27 -5.71
CA ARG A 429 17.73 20.83 -6.20
C ARG A 429 16.53 20.03 -5.69
N ASN A 430 16.68 18.71 -5.57
CA ASN A 430 15.65 17.78 -5.11
C ASN A 430 16.26 16.83 -4.07
N PRO A 431 16.40 17.23 -2.79
CA PRO A 431 17.11 16.47 -1.76
C PRO A 431 16.62 15.03 -1.53
N GLN A 432 15.39 14.74 -1.94
CA GLN A 432 14.72 13.44 -1.87
C GLN A 432 15.05 12.48 -3.04
N TYR A 433 15.71 12.94 -4.11
CA TYR A 433 16.05 12.07 -5.24
C TYR A 433 17.10 11.04 -4.85
N GLY A 434 16.85 9.76 -5.16
CA GLY A 434 17.76 8.64 -4.89
C GLY A 434 18.00 8.33 -3.41
N ASN A 435 17.26 8.98 -2.50
CA ASN A 435 17.24 8.66 -1.08
C ASN A 435 16.55 7.29 -0.87
N ALA A 436 16.94 6.54 0.15
CA ALA A 436 16.29 5.28 0.51
C ALA A 436 14.82 5.47 0.91
N PHE A 437 14.02 4.42 0.72
CA PHE A 437 12.58 4.37 1.05
C PHE A 437 11.69 5.34 0.24
N VAL A 438 12.12 5.70 -0.96
CA VAL A 438 11.32 6.47 -1.94
C VAL A 438 10.79 5.55 -3.06
N PRO A 439 9.79 5.97 -3.84
CA PRO A 439 9.39 5.25 -5.05
C PRO A 439 10.53 5.02 -6.05
N LEU A 440 10.49 3.87 -6.74
CA LEU A 440 11.15 3.74 -8.04
C LEU A 440 10.53 4.74 -9.04
N LEU A 441 11.33 5.18 -10.01
CA LEU A 441 10.90 6.09 -11.06
C LEU A 441 10.65 5.33 -12.37
N HIS A 442 9.46 5.43 -12.93
CA HIS A 442 9.17 4.88 -14.25
C HIS A 442 9.71 5.80 -15.36
N LEU A 443 10.43 5.23 -16.34
CA LEU A 443 10.93 5.95 -17.52
C LEU A 443 9.82 6.38 -18.50
N LEU A 444 8.73 5.61 -18.54
CA LEU A 444 7.51 5.84 -19.30
C LEU A 444 6.32 5.73 -18.33
N PRO A 445 5.17 6.40 -18.58
CA PRO A 445 3.98 6.23 -17.75
C PRO A 445 3.58 4.74 -17.65
N PRO A 446 3.25 4.20 -16.47
CA PRO A 446 3.05 2.77 -16.33
C PRO A 446 1.78 2.24 -17.02
N ALA A 447 1.86 1.01 -17.52
CA ALA A 447 0.80 0.25 -18.16
C ALA A 447 0.06 -0.62 -17.13
N TYR A 448 -0.73 0.00 -16.27
CA TYR A 448 -1.73 -0.69 -15.45
C TYR A 448 -3.02 -0.93 -16.24
N GLU A 449 -3.69 -2.05 -16.00
CA GLU A 449 -4.92 -2.46 -16.73
C GLU A 449 -6.08 -1.50 -16.47
N ASP A 450 -6.22 -1.04 -15.22
CA ASP A 450 -7.15 0.01 -14.81
C ASP A 450 -6.54 1.42 -14.88
N GLY A 451 -5.28 1.54 -15.34
CA GLY A 451 -4.48 2.76 -15.32
C GLY A 451 -3.97 3.19 -13.94
N ILE A 452 -4.17 2.38 -12.88
CA ILE A 452 -3.87 2.78 -11.49
C ILE A 452 -3.07 1.72 -10.72
N ASP A 453 -3.49 0.45 -10.68
CA ASP A 453 -2.97 -0.55 -9.73
C ASP A 453 -3.03 -2.00 -10.24
N VAL A 454 -4.00 -2.32 -11.10
CA VAL A 454 -4.22 -3.69 -11.58
C VAL A 454 -3.11 -4.09 -12.57
N PRO A 455 -2.32 -5.14 -12.30
CA PRO A 455 -1.22 -5.58 -13.16
C PRO A 455 -1.69 -5.88 -14.59
N ARG A 456 -0.87 -5.55 -15.58
CA ARG A 456 -1.16 -5.80 -17.00
C ARG A 456 -1.48 -7.28 -17.23
N SER A 457 -2.68 -7.54 -17.73
CA SER A 457 -3.31 -8.87 -17.80
C SER A 457 -3.89 -9.20 -19.17
N LEU A 458 -4.26 -8.19 -19.97
CA LEU A 458 -4.80 -8.33 -21.32
C LEU A 458 -3.81 -7.95 -22.42
N SER A 459 -3.98 -8.60 -23.57
CA SER A 459 -3.41 -8.23 -24.86
C SER A 459 -4.07 -6.97 -25.40
N VAL A 460 -3.40 -6.24 -26.29
CA VAL A 460 -4.02 -5.16 -27.09
C VAL A 460 -5.19 -5.65 -27.97
N THR A 461 -5.34 -6.97 -28.13
CA THR A 461 -6.47 -7.63 -28.81
C THR A 461 -7.65 -7.99 -27.89
N GLY A 462 -7.55 -7.70 -26.58
CA GLY A 462 -8.60 -7.92 -25.58
C GLY A 462 -8.68 -9.34 -24.99
N VAL A 463 -7.85 -10.28 -25.44
CA VAL A 463 -7.70 -11.62 -24.83
C VAL A 463 -6.64 -11.59 -23.70
N PRO A 464 -6.63 -12.54 -22.75
CA PRO A 464 -5.59 -12.60 -21.72
C PRO A 464 -4.17 -12.72 -22.31
N LEU A 465 -3.19 -12.10 -21.63
CA LEU A 465 -1.78 -12.27 -21.92
C LEU A 465 -1.34 -13.73 -21.66
N PRO A 466 -0.34 -14.22 -22.41
CA PRO A 466 0.25 -15.53 -22.14
C PRO A 466 0.79 -15.65 -20.71
N SER A 467 0.67 -16.87 -20.16
CA SER A 467 1.20 -17.23 -18.84
C SER A 467 2.72 -17.00 -18.81
N PRO A 468 3.25 -16.31 -17.76
CA PRO A 468 4.69 -16.15 -17.55
C PRO A 468 5.48 -17.46 -17.59
N ARG A 469 4.88 -18.58 -17.15
CA ARG A 469 5.50 -19.91 -17.22
C ARG A 469 5.57 -20.47 -18.64
N VAL A 470 4.60 -20.17 -19.50
CA VAL A 470 4.64 -20.53 -20.92
C VAL A 470 5.72 -19.70 -21.63
N ILE A 471 5.77 -18.39 -21.39
CA ILE A 471 6.84 -17.50 -21.90
C ILE A 471 8.22 -18.03 -21.48
N SER A 472 8.38 -18.34 -20.20
CA SER A 472 9.58 -18.92 -19.61
C SER A 472 10.04 -20.21 -20.30
N ASN A 473 9.12 -21.16 -20.54
CA ASN A 473 9.47 -22.43 -21.19
C ASN A 473 9.71 -22.30 -22.71
N THR A 474 8.96 -21.45 -23.42
CA THR A 474 9.02 -21.38 -24.89
C THR A 474 10.10 -20.42 -25.43
N ILE A 475 10.41 -19.35 -24.69
CA ILE A 475 11.39 -18.34 -25.10
C ILE A 475 12.71 -18.48 -24.34
N HIS A 476 12.66 -18.85 -23.05
CA HIS A 476 13.82 -18.90 -22.15
C HIS A 476 14.23 -20.31 -21.74
N PHE A 477 14.16 -21.28 -22.67
CA PHE A 477 14.68 -22.62 -22.42
C PHE A 477 16.20 -22.62 -22.22
N ASP A 478 16.74 -23.72 -21.68
CA ASP A 478 18.14 -23.83 -21.25
C ASP A 478 19.02 -24.33 -22.40
N LEU A 479 20.09 -23.60 -22.74
CA LEU A 479 21.14 -24.03 -23.68
C LEU A 479 22.53 -23.62 -23.13
N PRO A 480 23.52 -24.52 -23.16
CA PRO A 480 24.87 -24.23 -22.68
C PRO A 480 25.69 -23.46 -23.72
N ILE A 481 25.41 -22.16 -23.91
CA ILE A 481 26.15 -21.27 -24.82
C ILE A 481 27.07 -20.36 -23.99
N ASP A 482 28.38 -20.52 -24.15
CA ASP A 482 29.40 -19.75 -23.42
C ASP A 482 29.79 -18.45 -24.12
N HIS A 483 30.07 -17.39 -23.36
CA HIS A 483 30.55 -16.14 -23.93
C HIS A 483 32.05 -16.22 -24.24
N SER A 484 32.41 -16.07 -25.52
CA SER A 484 33.77 -16.29 -26.04
C SER A 484 34.86 -15.32 -25.58
N LYS A 485 34.54 -14.32 -24.76
CA LYS A 485 35.45 -13.24 -24.34
C LYS A 485 35.41 -12.89 -22.86
N TYR A 486 34.28 -13.08 -22.17
CA TYR A 486 34.06 -12.50 -20.85
C TYR A 486 33.96 -13.57 -19.77
N THR A 487 34.59 -13.28 -18.63
CA THR A 487 34.60 -14.13 -17.44
C THR A 487 33.27 -14.09 -16.70
N HIS A 488 32.97 -15.11 -15.90
CA HIS A 488 31.79 -15.19 -15.04
C HIS A 488 31.73 -14.03 -14.02
N MET A 489 32.86 -13.39 -13.69
CA MET A 489 32.92 -12.11 -12.96
C MET A 489 32.05 -10.98 -13.57
N ILE A 490 31.81 -10.98 -14.89
CA ILE A 490 30.95 -9.95 -15.54
C ILE A 490 29.48 -10.09 -15.13
N MET A 491 29.02 -11.31 -14.84
CA MET A 491 27.72 -11.56 -14.21
C MET A 491 27.79 -11.16 -12.74
N GLN A 492 28.82 -11.62 -12.03
CA GLN A 492 28.89 -11.48 -10.57
C GLN A 492 28.96 -10.04 -10.08
N PHE A 493 29.73 -9.20 -10.79
CA PHE A 493 29.80 -7.77 -10.52
C PHE A 493 28.51 -7.03 -10.93
N GLY A 494 27.78 -7.56 -11.93
CA GLY A 494 26.44 -7.08 -12.27
C GLY A 494 25.43 -7.31 -11.16
N GLN A 495 25.51 -8.44 -10.45
CA GLN A 495 24.65 -8.73 -9.32
C GLN A 495 24.87 -7.77 -8.15
N ILE A 496 26.11 -7.58 -7.69
CA ILE A 496 26.38 -6.63 -6.58
C ILE A 496 26.00 -5.18 -6.96
N LEU A 497 26.00 -4.85 -8.26
CA LEU A 497 25.58 -3.55 -8.78
C LEU A 497 24.06 -3.38 -8.96
N ASP A 498 23.29 -4.45 -9.26
CA ASP A 498 21.81 -4.45 -9.13
C ASP A 498 21.42 -4.28 -7.65
N HIS A 499 22.16 -4.94 -6.76
CA HIS A 499 21.95 -4.90 -5.32
C HIS A 499 22.28 -3.53 -4.71
N GLU A 500 23.29 -2.80 -5.21
CA GLU A 500 23.62 -1.43 -4.79
C GLU A 500 22.54 -0.40 -5.14
N LEU A 501 21.82 -0.61 -6.25
CA LEU A 501 20.90 0.39 -6.79
C LEU A 501 19.42 0.10 -6.51
N THR A 502 19.03 -1.16 -6.34
CA THR A 502 17.62 -1.54 -6.20
C THR A 502 17.33 -2.67 -5.22
N HIS A 503 16.31 -2.45 -4.39
CA HIS A 503 15.59 -3.46 -3.65
C HIS A 503 14.14 -3.00 -3.43
N SER A 504 13.20 -3.53 -4.23
CA SER A 504 11.76 -3.36 -3.96
C SER A 504 11.25 -4.56 -3.16
N PRO A 505 10.98 -4.41 -1.85
CA PRO A 505 10.48 -5.53 -1.04
C PRO A 505 9.09 -5.97 -1.47
N ILE A 506 8.69 -7.18 -1.09
CA ILE A 506 7.30 -7.67 -1.24
C ILE A 506 6.41 -7.24 -0.07
N THR A 507 5.09 -7.26 -0.24
CA THR A 507 4.16 -7.07 0.89
C THR A 507 4.36 -8.19 1.93
N PRO A 508 4.66 -7.86 3.20
CA PRO A 508 4.81 -8.86 4.25
C PRO A 508 3.45 -9.42 4.71
N GLY A 509 3.49 -10.64 5.23
CA GLY A 509 2.41 -11.27 6.00
C GLY A 509 2.44 -10.90 7.48
N PRO A 510 1.80 -11.71 8.36
CA PRO A 510 1.94 -11.58 9.81
C PRO A 510 3.41 -11.58 10.24
N ASP A 511 3.72 -10.86 11.32
CA ASP A 511 5.03 -10.88 11.99
C ASP A 511 6.25 -10.68 11.06
N ASN A 512 6.06 -9.97 9.95
CA ASN A 512 7.05 -9.77 8.87
C ASN A 512 7.62 -11.10 8.32
N GLN A 513 6.73 -12.08 8.15
CA GLN A 513 6.95 -13.32 7.40
C GLN A 513 6.50 -13.15 5.93
N PRO A 514 6.99 -13.97 4.99
CA PRO A 514 6.50 -13.94 3.60
C PRO A 514 5.02 -14.34 3.49
N LEU A 515 4.31 -13.78 2.49
CA LEU A 515 2.97 -14.24 2.13
C LEU A 515 3.02 -15.61 1.45
N ASN A 516 2.32 -16.60 2.01
CA ASN A 516 2.20 -17.93 1.41
C ASN A 516 1.21 -17.96 0.21
N CYS A 517 1.62 -17.35 -0.91
CA CYS A 517 0.84 -17.25 -2.15
C CYS A 517 0.91 -18.53 -3.02
N THR A 518 1.08 -19.73 -2.44
CA THR A 518 1.23 -20.99 -3.20
C THR A 518 -0.09 -21.47 -3.82
N ARG A 519 -1.21 -21.32 -3.12
CA ARG A 519 -2.55 -21.65 -3.65
C ARG A 519 -2.92 -20.72 -4.80
N CYS A 520 -3.57 -21.24 -5.85
CA CYS A 520 -4.09 -20.42 -6.94
C CYS A 520 -5.19 -19.43 -6.49
N ASP A 521 -5.93 -19.75 -5.43
CA ASP A 521 -6.94 -18.85 -4.82
C ASP A 521 -6.36 -17.92 -3.74
N SER A 522 -5.03 -17.87 -3.55
CA SER A 522 -4.40 -17.08 -2.47
C SER A 522 -4.67 -15.58 -2.54
N HIS A 523 -5.04 -15.06 -3.70
CA HIS A 523 -5.48 -13.67 -3.90
C HIS A 523 -6.84 -13.37 -3.23
N GLU A 524 -7.69 -14.38 -3.05
CA GLU A 524 -8.95 -14.30 -2.29
C GLU A 524 -8.78 -14.86 -0.85
N THR A 525 -7.92 -15.87 -0.67
CA THR A 525 -7.85 -16.66 0.56
C THR A 525 -6.70 -16.31 1.51
N ILE A 526 -5.67 -15.58 1.08
CA ILE A 526 -4.47 -15.25 1.90
C ILE A 526 -4.18 -13.74 1.94
N SER A 527 -4.18 -13.05 0.80
CA SER A 527 -4.00 -11.59 0.70
C SER A 527 -4.28 -11.10 -0.73
N ILE A 528 -4.86 -9.92 -0.89
CA ILE A 528 -5.04 -9.25 -2.19
C ILE A 528 -3.71 -8.92 -2.89
N ASP A 529 -2.60 -8.87 -2.14
CA ASP A 529 -1.24 -8.75 -2.70
C ASP A 529 -0.62 -10.12 -3.10
N CYS A 530 -1.37 -11.23 -3.10
CA CYS A 530 -0.96 -12.45 -3.79
C CYS A 530 -1.36 -12.40 -5.28
N MET A 531 -0.46 -12.81 -6.18
CA MET A 531 -0.72 -12.95 -7.62
C MET A 531 -0.12 -14.27 -8.15
N PRO A 532 -0.68 -15.43 -7.72
CA PRO A 532 -0.16 -16.75 -8.09
C PRO A 532 -0.27 -17.01 -9.61
N SER A 533 0.71 -17.70 -10.18
CA SER A 533 0.73 -18.05 -11.61
C SER A 533 0.46 -19.55 -11.82
N PRO A 534 -0.70 -19.94 -12.40
CA PRO A 534 -1.01 -21.34 -12.67
C PRO A 534 0.04 -22.04 -13.54
N ILE A 535 0.39 -23.27 -13.16
CA ILE A 535 1.18 -24.17 -14.01
C ILE A 535 0.32 -24.53 -15.25
N PRO A 536 0.87 -24.42 -16.48
CA PRO A 536 0.15 -24.80 -17.69
C PRO A 536 -0.05 -26.32 -17.78
N GLU A 537 -0.90 -26.75 -18.70
CA GLU A 537 -1.01 -28.17 -19.06
C GLU A 537 0.17 -28.57 -19.96
N GLY A 538 0.84 -29.67 -19.63
CA GLY A 538 2.04 -30.10 -20.33
C GLY A 538 3.32 -29.31 -20.01
N ASP A 539 3.43 -28.69 -18.83
CA ASP A 539 4.71 -28.12 -18.37
C ASP A 539 5.80 -29.21 -18.34
N PRO A 540 7.02 -28.95 -18.84
CA PRO A 540 8.07 -29.96 -18.96
C PRO A 540 8.72 -30.34 -17.63
N HIS A 541 8.33 -29.74 -16.50
CA HIS A 541 8.97 -29.98 -15.20
C HIS A 541 8.00 -30.01 -14.01
N PHE A 542 7.11 -29.02 -13.88
CA PHE A 542 6.18 -28.94 -12.76
C PHE A 542 4.86 -29.66 -13.09
N PRO A 543 4.33 -30.54 -12.22
CA PRO A 543 3.01 -31.13 -12.46
C PRO A 543 1.92 -30.05 -12.40
N THR A 544 0.92 -30.17 -13.28
CA THR A 544 -0.21 -29.23 -13.38
C THR A 544 -1.10 -29.22 -12.14
N TYR A 545 -1.12 -30.32 -11.38
CA TYR A 545 -1.86 -30.49 -10.13
C TYR A 545 -0.92 -31.04 -9.06
N ASP A 546 -1.11 -30.65 -7.81
CA ASP A 546 -0.36 -31.19 -6.67
C ASP A 546 -0.93 -32.56 -6.24
N GLU A 547 -0.23 -33.27 -5.34
CA GLU A 547 -0.58 -34.65 -4.92
C GLU A 547 -1.99 -34.79 -4.30
N ASN A 548 -2.56 -33.69 -3.80
CA ASN A 548 -3.92 -33.62 -3.26
C ASN A 548 -5.01 -33.38 -4.32
N GLY A 549 -4.63 -33.16 -5.59
CA GLY A 549 -5.54 -32.85 -6.70
C GLY A 549 -5.90 -31.36 -6.85
N GLU A 550 -5.39 -30.46 -6.01
CA GLU A 550 -5.54 -29.02 -6.21
C GLU A 550 -4.69 -28.55 -7.43
N ARG A 551 -5.11 -27.47 -8.11
CA ARG A 551 -4.36 -26.91 -9.24
C ARG A 551 -3.07 -26.26 -8.73
N ARG A 552 -1.93 -26.62 -9.33
CA ARG A 552 -0.63 -26.10 -8.93
C ARG A 552 -0.40 -24.69 -9.44
N CYS A 553 0.12 -23.81 -8.58
CA CYS A 553 0.53 -22.45 -8.91
C CYS A 553 1.98 -22.19 -8.46
N LEU A 554 2.69 -21.36 -9.21
CA LEU A 554 3.93 -20.73 -8.77
C LEU A 554 3.58 -19.53 -7.89
N PRO A 555 4.15 -19.40 -6.68
CA PRO A 555 3.84 -18.31 -5.79
C PRO A 555 4.48 -17.00 -6.25
N PHE A 556 3.72 -15.91 -6.12
CA PHE A 556 4.23 -14.56 -6.28
C PHE A 556 3.42 -13.61 -5.39
N ALA A 557 4.12 -12.72 -4.70
CA ALA A 557 3.54 -11.63 -3.92
C ALA A 557 3.91 -10.29 -4.59
N ARG A 558 2.94 -9.36 -4.64
CA ARG A 558 3.11 -8.01 -5.15
C ARG A 558 4.19 -7.27 -4.36
N SER A 559 4.88 -6.36 -5.03
CA SER A 559 5.85 -5.47 -4.40
C SER A 559 5.18 -4.36 -3.58
N LEU A 560 5.84 -3.98 -2.50
CA LEU A 560 5.41 -3.02 -1.50
C LEU A 560 5.36 -1.58 -2.06
N LEU A 561 4.39 -0.81 -1.60
CA LEU A 561 4.11 0.56 -2.06
C LEU A 561 5.04 1.60 -1.42
N GLY A 562 5.39 2.65 -2.17
CA GLY A 562 6.22 3.76 -1.68
C GLY A 562 5.69 5.17 -1.93
N GLN A 563 4.54 5.33 -2.60
CA GLN A 563 4.05 6.66 -3.00
C GLN A 563 3.59 7.54 -1.82
N LEU A 564 4.12 8.76 -1.76
CA LEU A 564 3.73 9.79 -0.78
C LEU A 564 2.74 10.82 -1.35
N THR A 565 2.17 10.55 -2.53
CA THR A 565 1.15 11.37 -3.21
C THR A 565 0.05 10.50 -3.79
N LEU A 566 -1.11 11.10 -4.10
CA LEU A 566 -2.12 10.47 -4.97
C LEU A 566 -1.52 10.19 -6.37
N GLY A 567 -1.95 9.09 -6.99
CA GLY A 567 -1.41 8.63 -8.27
C GLY A 567 -1.62 7.11 -8.48
N TYR A 568 -1.08 6.62 -9.59
CA TYR A 568 -0.94 5.18 -9.84
C TYR A 568 0.04 4.52 -8.85
N ARG A 569 0.02 3.19 -8.76
CA ARG A 569 0.89 2.36 -7.93
C ARG A 569 2.36 2.59 -8.32
N ASN A 570 3.17 2.97 -7.35
CA ASN A 570 4.63 3.02 -7.45
C ASN A 570 5.22 2.22 -6.29
N GLN A 571 6.13 1.31 -6.63
CA GLN A 571 6.82 0.45 -5.69
C GLN A 571 7.97 1.17 -4.99
N LEU A 572 8.18 0.86 -3.71
CA LEU A 572 9.26 1.42 -2.90
C LEU A 572 10.63 0.84 -3.31
N ASN A 573 11.70 1.62 -3.16
CA ASN A 573 13.08 1.14 -3.12
C ASN A 573 13.61 1.28 -1.67
N GLN A 574 14.00 0.19 -1.01
CA GLN A 574 14.48 0.22 0.39
C GLN A 574 16.00 0.42 0.52
N LEU A 575 16.66 0.80 -0.58
CA LEU A 575 18.06 1.19 -0.68
C LEU A 575 18.20 2.56 -1.35
N THR A 576 19.42 3.12 -1.32
CA THR A 576 19.74 4.32 -2.11
C THR A 576 19.65 4.01 -3.63
N ALA A 577 19.67 5.03 -4.48
CA ALA A 577 19.83 4.87 -5.93
C ALA A 577 21.16 5.46 -6.43
N TYR A 578 22.20 5.39 -5.59
CA TYR A 578 23.53 5.95 -5.80
C TYR A 578 24.58 4.83 -5.85
N LEU A 579 25.82 5.16 -6.28
CA LEU A 579 26.98 4.30 -6.01
C LEU A 579 27.67 4.87 -4.77
N ASP A 580 27.23 4.43 -3.60
CA ASP A 580 27.62 4.99 -2.31
C ASP A 580 28.03 3.94 -1.26
N GLY A 581 28.24 2.71 -1.72
CA GLY A 581 28.65 1.55 -0.96
C GLY A 581 27.53 1.00 -0.07
N SER A 582 26.26 1.21 -0.41
CA SER A 582 25.12 0.76 0.40
C SER A 582 25.17 -0.76 0.67
N VAL A 583 25.64 -1.57 -0.28
CA VAL A 583 25.89 -3.03 -0.11
C VAL A 583 26.93 -3.37 0.98
N ILE A 584 27.76 -2.40 1.37
CA ILE A 584 28.82 -2.49 2.38
C ILE A 584 28.37 -1.82 3.69
N TYR A 585 27.71 -0.67 3.61
CA TYR A 585 27.48 0.26 4.73
C TYR A 585 26.04 0.32 5.25
N GLY A 586 25.08 -0.30 4.55
CA GLY A 586 23.64 -0.14 4.79
C GLY A 586 23.07 1.12 4.14
N SER A 587 21.74 1.24 4.21
CA SER A 587 20.95 2.40 3.79
C SER A 587 20.26 3.14 4.95
N THR A 588 20.37 2.63 6.19
CA THR A 588 19.95 3.34 7.41
C THR A 588 21.13 3.64 8.36
N GLU A 589 20.99 4.68 9.19
CA GLU A 589 21.95 4.99 10.27
C GLU A 589 22.14 3.80 11.23
N CYS A 590 21.14 2.93 11.36
CA CYS A 590 21.13 1.80 12.28
C CYS A 590 21.82 0.56 11.71
N GLU A 591 21.65 0.27 10.41
CA GLU A 591 22.44 -0.74 9.68
C GLU A 591 23.93 -0.37 9.73
N SER A 592 24.25 0.87 9.38
CA SER A 592 25.63 1.37 9.38
C SER A 592 26.26 1.36 10.79
N ALA A 593 25.45 1.56 11.84
CA ALA A 593 25.91 1.42 13.22
C ALA A 593 26.16 -0.03 13.64
N ALA A 594 25.31 -0.99 13.21
CA ALA A 594 25.47 -2.41 13.53
C ALA A 594 26.71 -3.03 12.84
N LEU A 595 27.06 -2.52 11.65
CA LEU A 595 28.18 -2.99 10.83
C LEU A 595 29.54 -2.41 11.24
N ARG A 596 29.65 -1.53 12.24
CA ARG A 596 30.89 -0.85 12.65
C ARG A 596 31.46 -1.36 13.97
N THR A 597 32.79 -1.32 14.10
CA THR A 597 33.48 -1.55 15.39
C THR A 597 33.46 -0.32 16.29
N PHE A 598 33.32 0.88 15.70
CA PHE A 598 33.62 2.18 16.31
C PHE A 598 35.06 2.31 16.84
N VAL A 599 35.99 1.55 16.25
CA VAL A 599 37.44 1.60 16.53
C VAL A 599 38.24 1.73 15.22
N GLY A 600 38.93 2.85 15.06
CA GLY A 600 39.80 3.14 13.91
C GLY A 600 39.07 3.24 12.57
N GLY A 601 37.79 3.60 12.60
CA GLY A 601 36.93 3.75 11.44
C GLY A 601 36.51 2.45 10.77
N ARG A 602 36.74 1.28 11.40
CA ARG A 602 36.60 -0.04 10.79
C ARG A 602 35.17 -0.59 10.81
N LEU A 603 34.89 -1.45 9.83
CA LEU A 603 33.73 -2.34 9.82
C LEU A 603 33.99 -3.58 10.69
N ASN A 604 32.92 -4.08 11.31
CA ASN A 604 32.93 -5.27 12.16
C ASN A 604 33.11 -6.54 11.32
N PHE A 605 33.83 -7.53 11.86
CA PHE A 605 34.29 -8.68 11.10
C PHE A 605 34.42 -9.94 11.96
N THR A 606 34.19 -11.10 11.37
CA THR A 606 34.53 -12.39 11.98
C THR A 606 35.97 -12.77 11.61
N SER A 607 36.72 -13.30 12.58
CA SER A 607 38.06 -13.87 12.37
C SER A 607 38.01 -15.38 12.58
N LEU A 608 38.03 -16.16 11.49
CA LEU A 608 37.99 -17.63 11.54
C LEU A 608 39.34 -18.27 11.90
N GLY A 609 40.41 -17.48 12.04
CA GLY A 609 41.77 -17.97 12.27
C GLY A 609 42.43 -18.56 11.01
N GLY A 610 43.71 -18.93 11.13
CA GLY A 610 44.51 -19.44 10.01
C GLY A 610 45.88 -18.77 9.90
N ALA A 611 46.59 -19.01 8.78
CA ALA A 611 48.02 -18.70 8.66
C ALA A 611 48.35 -17.22 8.37
N ASN A 612 47.43 -16.41 7.84
CA ASN A 612 47.68 -15.00 7.52
C ASN A 612 46.52 -14.10 8.01
N PRO A 613 46.69 -13.34 9.12
CA PRO A 613 45.61 -12.60 9.76
C PRO A 613 44.81 -11.68 8.84
N SER A 614 45.46 -10.97 7.91
CA SER A 614 44.82 -9.95 7.07
C SER A 614 43.79 -10.51 6.09
N TYR A 615 43.98 -11.76 5.63
CA TYR A 615 43.03 -12.44 4.74
C TYR A 615 42.05 -13.35 5.50
N ASN A 616 42.26 -13.53 6.81
CA ASN A 616 41.32 -14.19 7.71
C ASN A 616 40.27 -13.22 8.30
N ILE A 617 40.09 -12.06 7.66
CA ILE A 617 39.01 -11.10 7.92
C ILE A 617 37.82 -11.50 7.04
N TRP A 618 36.69 -11.80 7.67
CA TRP A 618 35.43 -12.18 7.04
C TRP A 618 34.32 -11.22 7.48
N LEU A 619 33.23 -11.14 6.72
CA LEU A 619 32.02 -10.42 7.16
C LEU A 619 31.62 -10.86 8.59
N LEU A 620 30.98 -9.96 9.32
CA LEU A 620 30.33 -10.30 10.58
C LEU A 620 29.40 -11.49 10.33
N SER A 621 29.47 -12.55 11.15
CA SER A 621 28.66 -13.76 10.98
C SER A 621 27.83 -14.03 12.23
N GLY A 622 26.59 -14.48 12.07
CA GLY A 622 25.71 -14.77 13.20
C GLY A 622 24.35 -15.35 12.81
N ASP A 623 23.43 -15.33 13.76
CA ASP A 623 22.07 -15.89 13.67
C ASP A 623 21.00 -14.87 13.25
N GLN A 624 21.41 -13.66 12.84
CA GLN A 624 20.50 -12.59 12.42
C GLN A 624 19.82 -12.87 11.07
N GLU A 625 20.50 -13.59 10.18
CA GLU A 625 20.07 -13.78 8.79
C GLU A 625 18.99 -14.86 8.65
N GLN A 626 17.76 -14.41 8.45
CA GLN A 626 16.55 -15.25 8.54
C GLN A 626 16.29 -16.11 7.30
N ASP A 627 17.09 -15.96 6.24
CA ASP A 627 17.01 -16.71 4.99
C ASP A 627 18.10 -17.79 4.86
N CYS A 628 18.98 -17.89 5.87
CA CYS A 628 20.16 -18.74 5.86
C CYS A 628 19.82 -20.23 5.75
N ARG A 629 20.50 -20.93 4.84
CA ARG A 629 20.31 -22.37 4.55
C ARG A 629 21.53 -23.23 4.85
N SER A 630 22.52 -22.70 5.57
CA SER A 630 23.68 -23.44 6.06
C SER A 630 23.42 -24.13 7.40
N THR A 631 24.23 -25.14 7.76
CA THR A 631 24.20 -25.69 9.12
C THR A 631 24.65 -24.64 10.16
N PRO A 632 24.22 -24.74 11.43
CA PRO A 632 24.62 -23.79 12.48
C PRO A 632 26.13 -23.69 12.74
N ASP A 633 26.93 -24.66 12.27
CA ASP A 633 28.39 -24.62 12.32
C ASP A 633 29.00 -23.59 11.34
N TYR A 634 28.24 -23.17 10.34
CA TYR A 634 28.62 -22.28 9.24
C TYR A 634 27.61 -21.12 9.12
N PRO A 635 27.53 -20.22 10.11
CA PRO A 635 26.54 -19.15 10.13
C PRO A 635 26.67 -18.21 8.92
N CYS A 636 25.54 -17.68 8.46
CA CYS A 636 25.53 -16.69 7.38
C CYS A 636 26.10 -15.34 7.83
N PHE A 637 26.42 -14.51 6.84
CA PHE A 637 27.13 -13.25 7.01
C PHE A 637 26.19 -12.05 6.95
N VAL A 638 26.42 -11.05 7.78
CA VAL A 638 25.71 -9.76 7.80
C VAL A 638 26.51 -8.74 6.98
N ALA A 639 25.82 -7.98 6.11
CA ALA A 639 26.40 -6.92 5.28
C ALA A 639 25.45 -5.70 5.18
N GLY A 640 25.80 -4.70 4.36
CA GLY A 640 24.94 -3.54 4.11
C GLY A 640 23.70 -3.85 3.27
N ASP A 641 23.80 -4.88 2.41
CA ASP A 641 22.67 -5.48 1.71
C ASP A 641 22.41 -6.90 2.28
N GLU A 642 21.18 -7.14 2.73
CA GLU A 642 20.72 -8.38 3.39
C GLU A 642 20.72 -9.63 2.47
N ARG A 643 20.93 -9.43 1.15
CA ARG A 643 20.95 -10.48 0.14
C ARG A 643 22.37 -10.97 -0.18
N ASN A 644 23.39 -10.51 0.56
CA ASN A 644 24.80 -10.88 0.39
C ASN A 644 25.06 -12.39 0.46
N ASN A 645 24.23 -13.17 1.17
CA ASN A 645 24.34 -14.63 1.30
C ASN A 645 23.73 -15.40 0.11
N HIS A 646 23.08 -14.72 -0.84
CA HIS A 646 22.22 -15.34 -1.86
C HIS A 646 22.88 -16.48 -2.63
N GLN A 647 24.17 -16.34 -2.98
CA GLN A 647 25.00 -17.42 -3.51
C GLN A 647 26.50 -17.14 -3.29
N PRO A 648 27.38 -18.17 -3.23
CA PRO A 648 28.76 -18.03 -2.74
C PRO A 648 29.68 -17.03 -3.48
N GLY A 649 29.45 -16.79 -4.77
CA GLY A 649 30.20 -15.81 -5.56
C GLY A 649 29.83 -14.36 -5.23
N LEU A 650 28.57 -14.09 -4.84
CA LEU A 650 28.18 -12.76 -4.37
C LEU A 650 28.82 -12.49 -3.01
N THR A 651 28.67 -13.43 -2.08
CA THR A 651 29.24 -13.35 -0.72
C THR A 651 30.77 -13.21 -0.75
N THR A 652 31.43 -13.82 -1.74
CA THR A 652 32.85 -13.61 -2.05
C THR A 652 33.18 -12.14 -2.31
N LEU A 653 32.41 -11.43 -3.15
CA LEU A 653 32.64 -9.99 -3.40
C LEU A 653 32.36 -9.12 -2.17
N HIS A 654 31.32 -9.39 -1.37
CA HIS A 654 31.08 -8.63 -0.14
C HIS A 654 32.25 -8.79 0.87
N ASN A 655 32.84 -9.98 0.97
CA ASN A 655 34.03 -10.21 1.80
C ASN A 655 35.26 -9.42 1.28
N ILE A 656 35.45 -9.29 -0.05
CA ILE A 656 36.51 -8.45 -0.61
C ILE A 656 36.29 -6.97 -0.26
N PHE A 657 35.08 -6.43 -0.44
CA PHE A 657 34.84 -5.00 -0.19
C PHE A 657 34.90 -4.62 1.30
N LEU A 658 34.55 -5.54 2.21
CA LEU A 658 34.83 -5.40 3.64
C LEU A 658 36.33 -5.28 3.92
N ARG A 659 37.13 -6.19 3.35
CA ARG A 659 38.59 -6.19 3.52
C ARG A 659 39.19 -4.89 2.98
N GLU A 660 38.73 -4.41 1.84
CA GLU A 660 39.22 -3.16 1.24
C GLU A 660 38.94 -1.95 2.13
N HIS A 661 37.73 -1.85 2.68
CA HIS A 661 37.42 -0.82 3.68
C HIS A 661 38.35 -0.93 4.91
N ASN A 662 38.50 -2.10 5.51
CA ASN A 662 39.33 -2.26 6.70
C ASN A 662 40.84 -2.06 6.43
N ARG A 663 41.31 -2.33 5.19
CA ARG A 663 42.66 -2.01 4.71
C ARG A 663 42.86 -0.50 4.62
N ILE A 664 41.96 0.22 3.95
CA ILE A 664 42.05 1.67 3.75
C ILE A 664 41.87 2.43 5.07
N ALA A 665 40.93 2.01 5.93
CA ALA A 665 40.74 2.59 7.26
C ALA A 665 42.00 2.50 8.12
N THR A 666 42.70 1.35 8.08
CA THR A 666 43.96 1.16 8.80
C THR A 666 45.06 2.09 8.27
N ILE A 667 45.19 2.22 6.94
CA ILE A 667 46.17 3.13 6.32
C ILE A 667 45.85 4.59 6.66
N LEU A 668 44.57 4.98 6.72
CA LEU A 668 44.16 6.33 7.11
C LEU A 668 44.38 6.62 8.61
N GLU A 669 44.21 5.63 9.48
CA GLU A 669 44.53 5.71 10.92
C GLU A 669 46.04 5.95 11.13
N ASP A 670 46.90 5.15 10.46
CA ASP A 670 48.36 5.30 10.51
C ASP A 670 48.83 6.65 9.95
N LEU A 671 48.26 7.11 8.83
CA LEU A 671 48.61 8.38 8.19
C LEU A 671 48.07 9.61 8.93
N ASN A 672 46.97 9.48 9.68
CA ASN A 672 46.31 10.60 10.35
C ASN A 672 46.02 10.33 11.85
N PRO A 673 47.03 10.21 12.73
CA PRO A 673 46.83 9.90 14.16
C PRO A 673 46.04 10.93 14.98
N SER A 674 45.60 12.04 14.38
CA SER A 674 44.70 13.04 14.96
C SER A 674 43.24 12.91 14.54
N TRP A 675 42.90 12.01 13.62
CA TRP A 675 41.52 11.76 13.22
C TRP A 675 40.83 10.83 14.23
N ASN A 676 39.53 11.03 14.44
CA ASN A 676 38.71 10.13 15.22
C ASN A 676 38.07 9.05 14.33
N ASP A 677 37.57 7.98 14.96
CA ASP A 677 36.87 6.87 14.30
C ASP A 677 35.85 7.35 13.24
N GLN A 678 35.03 8.34 13.58
CA GLN A 678 33.98 8.85 12.68
C GLN A 678 34.56 9.54 11.43
N LYS A 679 35.68 10.27 11.52
CA LYS A 679 36.32 10.85 10.33
C LYS A 679 37.03 9.77 9.51
N ILE A 680 37.73 8.83 10.15
CA ILE A 680 38.37 7.71 9.44
C ILE A 680 37.31 6.92 8.66
N PHE A 681 36.21 6.52 9.30
CA PHE A 681 35.10 5.80 8.65
C PHE A 681 34.52 6.58 7.45
N LEU A 682 34.27 7.88 7.60
CA LEU A 682 33.67 8.69 6.54
C LEU A 682 34.60 8.89 5.33
N GLU A 683 35.89 9.15 5.54
CA GLU A 683 36.86 9.26 4.44
C GLU A 683 37.11 7.89 3.79
N THR A 684 37.17 6.79 4.57
CA THR A 684 37.23 5.43 4.02
C THR A 684 36.01 5.11 3.16
N ARG A 685 34.79 5.40 3.64
CA ARG A 685 33.56 5.22 2.85
C ARG A 685 33.60 6.03 1.55
N ARG A 686 34.10 7.27 1.60
CA ARG A 686 34.23 8.17 0.46
C ARG A 686 35.21 7.62 -0.59
N ILE A 687 36.36 7.09 -0.16
CA ILE A 687 37.34 6.44 -1.03
C ILE A 687 36.77 5.15 -1.64
N VAL A 688 36.25 4.22 -0.84
CA VAL A 688 35.71 2.93 -1.34
C VAL A 688 34.51 3.16 -2.28
N GLY A 689 33.66 4.15 -2.02
CA GLY A 689 32.60 4.56 -2.93
C GLY A 689 33.13 5.13 -4.25
N ALA A 690 34.22 5.90 -4.20
CA ALA A 690 34.91 6.40 -5.39
C ALA A 690 35.57 5.28 -6.21
N GLU A 691 36.18 4.29 -5.56
CA GLU A 691 36.77 3.10 -6.19
C GLU A 691 35.69 2.26 -6.89
N PHE A 692 34.61 1.94 -6.18
CA PHE A 692 33.47 1.18 -6.71
C PHE A 692 32.85 1.89 -7.92
N ALA A 693 32.58 3.20 -7.79
CA ALA A 693 32.11 4.01 -8.91
C ALA A 693 33.11 4.03 -10.08
N HIS A 694 34.40 4.25 -9.82
CA HIS A 694 35.42 4.29 -10.87
C HIS A 694 35.45 3.01 -11.70
N ILE A 695 35.47 1.84 -11.05
CA ILE A 695 35.40 0.51 -11.68
C ILE A 695 34.14 0.39 -12.55
N VAL A 696 32.98 0.81 -12.06
CA VAL A 696 31.72 0.76 -12.81
C VAL A 696 31.81 1.55 -14.13
N TYR A 697 32.21 2.84 -14.10
CA TYR A 697 32.22 3.67 -15.33
C TYR A 697 33.39 3.41 -16.27
N LYS A 698 34.55 2.98 -15.75
CA LYS A 698 35.77 2.76 -16.55
C LYS A 698 35.86 1.35 -17.12
N GLU A 699 35.49 0.33 -16.35
CA GLU A 699 35.81 -1.06 -16.67
C GLU A 699 34.56 -1.86 -17.03
N TYR A 700 33.46 -1.65 -16.29
CA TYR A 700 32.25 -2.46 -16.41
C TYR A 700 31.30 -1.99 -17.52
N LEU A 701 30.81 -0.74 -17.45
CA LEU A 701 29.82 -0.21 -18.39
C LEU A 701 30.27 -0.24 -19.87
N PRO A 702 31.53 0.08 -20.25
CA PRO A 702 31.96 -0.04 -21.65
C PRO A 702 31.78 -1.43 -22.25
N LYS A 703 31.88 -2.49 -21.44
CA LYS A 703 31.66 -3.86 -21.87
C LYS A 703 30.18 -4.19 -22.03
N LEU A 704 29.33 -3.60 -21.16
CA LEU A 704 27.89 -3.79 -21.22
C LEU A 704 27.25 -3.09 -22.42
N ILE A 705 27.45 -1.77 -22.56
CA ILE A 705 26.71 -0.94 -23.52
C ILE A 705 27.53 -0.51 -24.76
N GLY A 706 28.85 -0.72 -24.74
CA GLY A 706 29.74 -0.35 -25.84
C GLY A 706 30.16 1.13 -25.83
N ASN A 707 31.33 1.40 -26.42
CA ASN A 707 31.95 2.74 -26.42
C ASN A 707 31.09 3.82 -27.10
N ASP A 708 30.28 3.46 -28.10
CA ASP A 708 29.41 4.39 -28.82
C ASP A 708 28.31 4.94 -27.90
N LEU A 709 27.71 4.08 -27.07
CA LEU A 709 26.74 4.51 -26.06
C LEU A 709 27.44 5.18 -24.87
N MET A 710 28.61 4.72 -24.44
CA MET A 710 29.42 5.42 -23.43
C MET A 710 29.75 6.87 -23.84
N SER A 711 29.94 7.11 -25.15
CA SER A 711 30.20 8.43 -25.72
C SER A 711 28.92 9.24 -25.91
N LYS A 712 27.90 8.68 -26.58
CA LYS A 712 26.60 9.34 -26.84
C LYS A 712 25.90 9.76 -25.55
N TYR A 713 25.95 8.90 -24.54
CA TYR A 713 25.29 9.17 -23.26
C TYR A 713 26.20 9.90 -22.29
N ASP A 714 27.47 10.15 -22.60
CA ASP A 714 28.37 10.87 -21.69
C ASP A 714 28.46 10.02 -20.39
N LEU A 715 29.29 8.96 -20.42
CA LEU A 715 29.39 8.00 -19.30
C LEU A 715 30.82 7.75 -18.80
N PHE A 716 31.84 7.88 -19.66
CA PHE A 716 33.24 7.78 -19.23
C PHE A 716 33.50 8.76 -18.08
N PRO A 717 34.34 8.43 -17.07
CA PRO A 717 34.75 9.39 -16.05
C PRO A 717 35.15 10.74 -16.67
N GLN A 718 34.42 11.80 -16.28
CA GLN A 718 34.04 13.01 -17.02
C GLN A 718 33.56 12.74 -18.47
N SER A 719 32.27 12.80 -18.81
CA SER A 719 31.03 13.29 -18.12
C SER A 719 29.87 12.23 -18.28
N ASP A 720 28.54 12.47 -18.25
CA ASP A 720 27.62 12.79 -17.14
C ASP A 720 26.08 12.50 -17.48
N GLY A 721 25.22 11.89 -16.62
CA GLY A 721 23.70 12.10 -16.48
C GLY A 721 22.51 11.47 -17.28
N TYR A 722 21.55 10.70 -16.65
CA TYR A 722 20.20 10.14 -17.13
C TYR A 722 19.66 8.81 -16.35
N TYR A 723 18.39 8.28 -16.21
CA TYR A 723 17.99 7.15 -15.21
C TYR A 723 17.26 5.82 -15.67
N THR A 724 17.54 4.68 -14.98
CA THR A 724 17.21 3.21 -15.16
C THR A 724 15.85 2.65 -15.61
N ALA A 725 15.94 1.39 -16.09
CA ALA A 725 15.19 0.22 -15.55
C ALA A 725 15.86 -1.20 -15.73
N ALA A 726 16.90 -1.37 -16.53
CA ALA A 726 17.20 -2.67 -17.18
C ALA A 726 18.25 -3.62 -16.52
N PHE A 727 18.57 -3.49 -15.23
CA PHE A 727 19.74 -4.17 -14.65
C PHE A 727 19.59 -5.69 -14.35
N ARG A 728 18.40 -6.27 -14.54
CA ARG A 728 18.14 -7.73 -14.35
C ARG A 728 18.66 -8.64 -15.49
N PHE A 729 19.53 -8.14 -16.34
CA PHE A 729 20.13 -8.88 -17.45
C PHE A 729 21.12 -9.97 -17.00
N GLY A 730 21.69 -9.84 -15.79
CA GLY A 730 22.67 -10.81 -15.28
C GLY A 730 22.20 -12.26 -15.31
N HIS A 731 20.88 -12.51 -15.24
CA HIS A 731 20.29 -13.85 -15.23
C HIS A 731 20.55 -14.70 -16.50
N THR A 732 20.75 -14.12 -17.69
CA THR A 732 21.18 -14.91 -18.88
C THR A 732 22.65 -15.34 -18.74
N LEU A 733 23.48 -14.53 -18.07
CA LEU A 733 24.92 -14.73 -17.92
C LEU A 733 25.30 -15.76 -16.83
N VAL A 734 24.34 -16.23 -16.02
CA VAL A 734 24.55 -17.12 -14.85
C VAL A 734 24.77 -18.57 -15.29
N ARG A 735 25.90 -19.16 -14.88
CA ARG A 735 26.10 -20.62 -14.93
C ARG A 735 25.33 -21.32 -13.81
N ARG A 736 24.85 -22.55 -14.07
CA ARG A 736 24.42 -23.46 -12.98
C ARG A 736 25.59 -23.86 -12.08
N PHE A 737 26.75 -24.10 -12.67
CA PHE A 737 27.94 -24.58 -11.97
C PHE A 737 28.97 -23.44 -11.89
N PHE A 738 29.38 -23.10 -10.67
CA PHE A 738 30.45 -22.14 -10.41
C PHE A 738 31.73 -22.95 -10.15
N SER A 739 32.70 -22.88 -11.07
CA SER A 739 33.92 -23.67 -10.96
C SER A 739 34.82 -23.24 -9.81
N ARG A 740 35.66 -24.17 -9.32
CA ARG A 740 36.70 -23.91 -8.32
C ARG A 740 38.07 -24.10 -8.93
N PHE A 741 38.77 -23.00 -9.18
CA PHE A 741 40.05 -23.03 -9.86
C PHE A 741 41.24 -22.87 -8.90
N ASP A 742 42.39 -23.37 -9.31
CA ASP A 742 43.68 -23.06 -8.70
C ASP A 742 44.25 -21.72 -9.22
N LYS A 743 45.40 -21.32 -8.69
CA LYS A 743 46.20 -20.14 -9.10
C LYS A 743 46.70 -20.17 -10.56
N HIS A 744 46.34 -21.18 -11.35
CA HIS A 744 46.68 -21.36 -12.76
C HIS A 744 45.43 -21.47 -13.65
N TYR A 745 44.24 -21.10 -13.13
CA TYR A 745 42.94 -21.20 -13.78
C TYR A 745 42.56 -22.64 -14.19
N ARG A 746 43.00 -23.64 -13.42
CA ARG A 746 42.67 -25.06 -13.65
C ARG A 746 41.69 -25.55 -12.60
N ASN A 747 40.78 -26.44 -12.99
CA ASN A 747 39.90 -27.15 -12.05
C ASN A 747 40.69 -27.77 -10.90
N TRP A 748 40.52 -27.23 -9.70
CA TRP A 748 41.14 -27.73 -8.48
C TRP A 748 40.24 -28.78 -7.81
N THR A 749 38.95 -28.46 -7.68
CA THR A 749 37.95 -29.35 -7.07
C THR A 749 36.61 -29.23 -7.81
N ASN A 750 35.63 -30.06 -7.44
CA ASN A 750 34.30 -30.04 -8.06
C ASN A 750 33.65 -28.65 -7.98
N PRO A 751 32.93 -28.22 -9.03
CA PRO A 751 32.20 -26.95 -9.01
C PRO A 751 31.09 -26.95 -7.94
N ILE A 752 30.67 -25.76 -7.57
CA ILE A 752 29.47 -25.52 -6.75
C ILE A 752 28.26 -25.56 -7.67
N ASP A 753 27.29 -26.45 -7.42
CA ASP A 753 25.97 -26.36 -8.07
C ASP A 753 25.14 -25.29 -7.37
N LEU A 754 24.74 -24.26 -8.12
CA LEU A 754 23.93 -23.15 -7.62
C LEU A 754 22.61 -23.65 -6.99
N VAL A 755 22.03 -24.74 -7.52
CA VAL A 755 20.78 -25.35 -7.01
C VAL A 755 20.89 -25.73 -5.53
N ASP A 756 22.01 -26.33 -5.13
CA ASP A 756 22.23 -26.77 -3.75
C ASP A 756 22.75 -25.65 -2.83
N ASN A 757 23.13 -24.49 -3.39
CA ASN A 757 23.91 -23.46 -2.69
C ASN A 757 23.25 -22.07 -2.65
N PHE A 758 21.99 -21.93 -3.09
CA PHE A 758 21.19 -20.73 -2.78
C PHE A 758 21.08 -20.53 -1.26
N ASN A 759 21.41 -19.32 -0.78
CA ASN A 759 21.47 -18.93 0.62
C ASN A 759 22.33 -19.84 1.52
N ASN A 760 23.29 -20.57 0.96
CA ASN A 760 24.15 -21.48 1.72
C ASN A 760 25.63 -21.11 1.51
N VAL A 761 26.30 -20.79 2.61
CA VAL A 761 27.67 -20.32 2.69
C VAL A 761 28.68 -21.43 3.04
N GLU A 762 28.26 -22.68 3.24
CA GLU A 762 29.15 -23.82 3.58
C GLU A 762 30.29 -23.97 2.56
N ALA A 763 29.99 -23.72 1.29
CA ALA A 763 30.97 -23.70 0.21
C ALA A 763 32.10 -22.68 0.48
N ILE A 764 31.80 -21.54 1.08
CA ILE A 764 32.77 -20.48 1.35
C ILE A 764 33.70 -20.91 2.50
N TYR A 765 33.16 -21.60 3.51
CA TYR A 765 33.90 -22.16 4.64
C TYR A 765 34.76 -23.41 4.29
N ASP A 766 34.61 -24.03 3.12
CA ASP A 766 35.39 -25.22 2.72
C ASP A 766 36.82 -24.87 2.27
N GLU A 767 37.66 -24.51 3.25
CA GLU A 767 39.11 -24.31 3.10
C GLU A 767 39.82 -25.51 2.45
N ARG A 768 39.30 -26.74 2.60
CA ARG A 768 39.90 -27.93 1.96
C ARG A 768 39.72 -27.94 0.45
N ARG A 769 38.74 -27.18 -0.06
CA ARG A 769 38.51 -26.88 -1.48
C ARG A 769 38.91 -25.45 -1.85
N GLY A 770 39.62 -24.74 -0.97
CA GLY A 770 40.14 -23.39 -1.22
C GLY A 770 39.20 -22.24 -0.93
N GLY A 771 38.14 -22.46 -0.14
CA GLY A 771 37.30 -21.42 0.45
C GLY A 771 36.85 -20.34 -0.55
N ILE A 772 37.13 -19.07 -0.22
CA ILE A 772 36.88 -17.88 -1.05
C ILE A 772 37.79 -17.86 -2.30
N ASP A 773 39.09 -18.07 -2.15
CA ASP A 773 40.07 -17.85 -3.23
C ASP A 773 39.82 -18.79 -4.44
N SER A 774 39.35 -20.02 -4.24
CA SER A 774 39.04 -20.92 -5.37
C SER A 774 37.75 -20.57 -6.10
N ILE A 775 36.77 -19.98 -5.41
CA ILE A 775 35.55 -19.42 -6.01
C ILE A 775 35.91 -18.17 -6.82
N LEU A 776 36.75 -17.30 -6.25
CA LEU A 776 37.25 -16.10 -6.92
C LEU A 776 38.04 -16.46 -8.19
N MET A 777 38.94 -17.44 -8.14
CA MET A 777 39.67 -17.92 -9.33
C MET A 777 38.75 -18.56 -10.38
N GLY A 778 37.66 -19.20 -9.96
CA GLY A 778 36.61 -19.66 -10.85
C GLY A 778 35.95 -18.49 -11.59
N LEU A 779 35.45 -17.50 -10.85
CA LEU A 779 34.85 -16.29 -11.41
C LEU A 779 35.77 -15.53 -12.37
N LEU A 780 37.09 -15.58 -12.14
CA LEU A 780 38.12 -14.89 -12.94
C LEU A 780 38.63 -15.69 -14.16
N GLY A 781 38.39 -16.99 -14.25
CA GLY A 781 38.89 -17.83 -15.35
C GLY A 781 37.81 -18.53 -16.19
N GLU A 782 36.65 -18.79 -15.60
CA GLU A 782 35.52 -19.44 -16.26
C GLU A 782 34.74 -18.42 -17.10
N PRO A 783 34.32 -18.72 -18.35
CA PRO A 783 33.50 -17.81 -19.14
C PRO A 783 32.10 -17.66 -18.52
N SER A 784 31.50 -16.47 -18.66
CA SER A 784 30.05 -16.33 -18.41
C SER A 784 29.27 -17.14 -19.44
N MET A 785 27.99 -17.39 -19.17
CA MET A 785 27.07 -17.70 -20.28
C MET A 785 27.03 -16.52 -21.26
N ALA A 786 26.67 -16.79 -22.51
CA ALA A 786 26.42 -15.74 -23.51
C ALA A 786 25.25 -14.83 -23.09
N PHE A 787 25.20 -13.61 -23.62
CA PHE A 787 23.98 -12.82 -23.57
C PHE A 787 23.08 -13.27 -24.73
N ASP A 788 22.00 -13.95 -24.39
CA ASP A 788 20.91 -14.27 -25.32
C ASP A 788 19.60 -14.53 -24.55
N ARG A 789 18.64 -15.19 -25.19
CA ARG A 789 17.34 -15.51 -24.57
C ARG A 789 17.37 -16.74 -23.67
N TYR A 790 18.39 -17.59 -23.75
CA TYR A 790 18.42 -18.86 -23.03
C TYR A 790 18.83 -18.66 -21.57
N ILE A 791 18.18 -19.38 -20.66
CA ILE A 791 18.41 -19.22 -19.22
C ILE A 791 18.42 -20.57 -18.51
N THR A 792 19.40 -20.74 -17.63
CA THR A 792 19.65 -22.01 -16.95
C THR A 792 18.46 -22.50 -16.11
N THR A 793 18.22 -23.82 -16.16
CA THR A 793 17.27 -24.55 -15.33
C THR A 793 17.48 -24.31 -13.83
N ALA A 794 18.69 -23.96 -13.38
CA ALA A 794 18.94 -23.57 -11.98
C ALA A 794 18.10 -22.36 -11.53
N LEU A 795 17.79 -21.44 -12.46
CA LEU A 795 16.96 -20.25 -12.21
C LEU A 795 15.50 -20.44 -12.66
N ARG A 796 15.25 -21.27 -13.68
CA ARG A 796 13.91 -21.45 -14.27
C ARG A 796 13.08 -22.59 -13.64
N ASN A 797 13.71 -23.59 -13.03
CA ASN A 797 13.03 -24.75 -12.42
C ASN A 797 13.42 -24.95 -10.96
N TYR A 798 14.69 -24.69 -10.62
CA TYR A 798 15.26 -25.06 -9.33
C TYR A 798 15.59 -23.86 -8.42
N LEU A 799 15.01 -22.68 -8.68
CA LEU A 799 15.29 -21.48 -7.88
C LEU A 799 14.88 -21.72 -6.42
N PHE A 800 15.86 -21.63 -5.50
CA PHE A 800 15.73 -21.98 -4.08
C PHE A 800 15.18 -23.39 -3.79
N ALA A 801 15.26 -24.36 -4.71
CA ALA A 801 14.75 -25.72 -4.47
C ALA A 801 15.30 -26.33 -3.17
N ARG A 802 14.49 -27.13 -2.46
CA ARG A 802 14.97 -27.98 -1.38
C ARG A 802 15.84 -29.10 -1.97
N ARG A 803 16.96 -29.41 -1.31
CA ARG A 803 17.81 -30.58 -1.64
C ARG A 803 16.93 -31.84 -1.62
N ASP A 804 17.17 -32.74 -2.56
CA ASP A 804 16.40 -33.98 -2.80
C ASP A 804 14.90 -33.83 -3.16
N GLU A 805 14.32 -32.62 -3.20
CA GLU A 805 12.94 -32.36 -3.64
C GLU A 805 12.91 -31.61 -4.99
N PRO A 806 13.10 -32.27 -6.14
CA PRO A 806 13.29 -31.61 -7.44
C PRO A 806 12.08 -30.81 -7.94
N LEU A 807 10.86 -31.06 -7.43
CA LEU A 807 9.64 -30.33 -7.81
C LEU A 807 9.35 -29.10 -6.93
N SER A 808 10.19 -28.83 -5.92
CA SER A 808 9.96 -27.76 -4.95
C SER A 808 10.28 -26.36 -5.49
N GLY A 809 11.27 -26.25 -6.38
CA GLY A 809 11.84 -24.98 -6.83
C GLY A 809 10.88 -24.04 -7.54
N MET A 810 11.34 -22.79 -7.73
CA MET A 810 10.59 -21.73 -8.40
C MET A 810 11.21 -21.35 -9.75
N ASP A 811 10.53 -20.43 -10.45
CA ASP A 811 10.92 -19.92 -11.75
C ASP A 811 11.16 -18.40 -11.68
N LEU A 812 12.43 -17.99 -11.73
CA LEU A 812 12.85 -16.60 -11.69
C LEU A 812 12.33 -15.77 -12.88
N ILE A 813 12.03 -16.41 -14.00
CA ILE A 813 11.61 -15.75 -15.25
C ILE A 813 10.12 -15.46 -15.18
N THR A 814 9.34 -16.43 -14.70
CA THR A 814 7.97 -16.21 -14.25
C THR A 814 7.90 -15.05 -13.24
N ILE A 815 8.75 -15.05 -12.21
CA ILE A 815 8.83 -13.97 -11.21
C ILE A 815 9.22 -12.62 -11.84
N ASN A 816 10.18 -12.57 -12.76
CA ASN A 816 10.61 -11.32 -13.41
C ASN A 816 9.50 -10.71 -14.29
N ILE A 817 8.75 -11.53 -15.02
CA ILE A 817 7.62 -11.09 -15.84
C ILE A 817 6.46 -10.62 -14.95
N LEU A 818 6.10 -11.37 -13.90
CA LEU A 818 5.06 -10.98 -12.94
C LEU A 818 5.44 -9.66 -12.22
N ARG A 819 6.71 -9.49 -11.84
CA ARG A 819 7.22 -8.23 -11.25
C ARG A 819 7.13 -7.07 -12.23
N ALA A 820 7.47 -7.25 -13.50
CA ALA A 820 7.31 -6.21 -14.51
C ALA A 820 5.84 -5.80 -14.71
N ARG A 821 4.90 -6.76 -14.70
CA ARG A 821 3.45 -6.50 -14.81
C ARG A 821 2.90 -5.82 -13.53
N ASP A 822 3.36 -6.20 -12.34
CA ASP A 822 3.05 -5.54 -11.05
C ASP A 822 3.60 -4.11 -10.97
N HIS A 823 4.82 -3.88 -11.45
CA HIS A 823 5.46 -2.56 -11.53
C HIS A 823 4.96 -1.74 -12.73
N GLY A 824 3.87 -2.16 -13.40
CA GLY A 824 3.25 -1.46 -14.53
C GLY A 824 4.23 -1.17 -15.66
N VAL A 825 5.28 -1.96 -15.84
CA VAL A 825 6.34 -1.64 -16.81
C VAL A 825 5.80 -1.82 -18.22
N GLN A 826 5.96 -0.77 -19.04
CA GLN A 826 5.49 -0.73 -20.43
C GLN A 826 6.04 -1.91 -21.26
N PRO A 827 5.29 -2.43 -22.24
CA PRO A 827 5.74 -3.50 -23.12
C PRO A 827 7.02 -3.14 -23.89
N TYR A 828 7.76 -4.16 -24.31
CA TYR A 828 9.04 -4.03 -25.02
C TYR A 828 9.00 -3.06 -26.22
N ASN A 829 7.93 -3.09 -27.01
CA ASN A 829 7.81 -2.26 -28.22
C ASN A 829 7.69 -0.73 -27.91
N ALA A 830 7.23 -0.36 -26.72
CA ALA A 830 7.24 1.04 -26.27
C ALA A 830 8.66 1.51 -25.86
N PHE A 831 9.49 0.60 -25.33
CA PHE A 831 10.88 0.91 -25.01
C PHE A 831 11.77 0.99 -26.26
N ARG A 832 11.50 0.20 -27.31
CA ARG A 832 12.11 0.39 -28.65
C ARG A 832 11.94 1.83 -29.13
N GLU A 833 10.68 2.30 -29.11
CA GLU A 833 10.28 3.64 -29.56
C GLU A 833 10.92 4.75 -28.72
N PHE A 834 10.94 4.60 -27.39
CA PHE A 834 11.69 5.48 -26.47
C PHE A 834 13.20 5.54 -26.79
N CYS A 835 13.80 4.42 -27.17
CA CYS A 835 15.21 4.32 -27.53
C CYS A 835 15.53 4.78 -28.97
N GLY A 836 14.52 5.21 -29.74
CA GLY A 836 14.68 5.70 -31.11
C GLY A 836 14.72 4.61 -32.19
N LEU A 837 14.42 3.36 -31.84
CA LEU A 837 14.13 2.32 -32.82
C LEU A 837 12.69 2.49 -33.37
N PRO A 838 12.40 2.05 -34.61
CA PRO A 838 11.03 2.02 -35.09
C PRO A 838 10.18 1.06 -34.25
N ARG A 839 9.01 1.53 -33.83
CA ARG A 839 7.95 0.69 -33.26
C ARG A 839 7.54 -0.36 -34.30
N ALA A 840 7.65 -1.63 -33.94
CA ALA A 840 7.21 -2.74 -34.77
C ALA A 840 5.68 -2.72 -34.93
N LYS A 841 5.16 -3.13 -36.09
CA LYS A 841 3.70 -3.24 -36.36
C LYS A 841 3.27 -4.70 -36.50
N SER A 842 4.23 -5.59 -36.67
CA SER A 842 4.12 -7.02 -36.83
C SER A 842 5.37 -7.70 -36.26
N PHE A 843 5.30 -9.00 -36.00
CA PHE A 843 6.47 -9.79 -35.59
C PHE A 843 7.60 -9.79 -36.64
N ALA A 844 7.27 -9.65 -37.93
CA ALA A 844 8.26 -9.61 -39.01
C ALA A 844 9.14 -8.34 -38.97
N ASP A 845 8.64 -7.22 -38.43
CA ASP A 845 9.41 -5.98 -38.29
C ASP A 845 10.57 -6.11 -37.28
N LEU A 846 10.57 -7.14 -36.43
CA LEU A 846 11.64 -7.44 -35.47
C LEU A 846 12.86 -8.14 -36.12
N SER A 847 12.79 -8.54 -37.39
CA SER A 847 13.87 -9.26 -38.11
C SER A 847 15.18 -8.47 -38.25
N VAL A 848 15.15 -7.15 -38.00
CA VAL A 848 16.33 -6.29 -37.93
C VAL A 848 17.12 -6.55 -36.65
N GLU A 849 16.48 -6.59 -35.48
CA GLU A 849 17.16 -6.78 -34.20
C GLU A 849 17.21 -8.25 -33.74
N MET A 850 16.22 -9.06 -34.08
CA MET A 850 16.06 -10.46 -33.64
C MET A 850 16.30 -11.47 -34.77
N ASP A 851 16.60 -12.72 -34.44
CA ASP A 851 16.66 -13.82 -35.40
C ASP A 851 15.29 -14.51 -35.62
N ASP A 852 15.13 -15.17 -36.76
CA ASP A 852 13.87 -15.80 -37.18
C ASP A 852 13.36 -16.87 -36.20
N SER A 853 14.26 -17.57 -35.49
CA SER A 853 13.85 -18.59 -34.51
C SER A 853 13.24 -17.95 -33.25
N THR A 854 13.79 -16.80 -32.84
CA THR A 854 13.31 -16.00 -31.71
C THR A 854 11.99 -15.32 -32.04
N ILE A 855 11.86 -14.76 -33.24
CA ILE A 855 10.60 -14.19 -33.75
C ILE A 855 9.51 -15.25 -33.81
N SER A 856 9.84 -16.47 -34.29
CA SER A 856 8.91 -17.61 -34.30
C SER A 856 8.46 -18.01 -32.90
N SER A 857 9.36 -18.05 -31.91
CA SER A 857 9.01 -18.32 -30.51
C SER A 857 8.11 -17.24 -29.90
N LEU A 858 8.39 -15.96 -30.17
CA LEU A 858 7.57 -14.84 -29.70
C LEU A 858 6.17 -14.88 -30.31
N GLN A 859 6.08 -15.09 -31.62
CA GLN A 859 4.80 -15.20 -32.35
C GLN A 859 3.99 -16.44 -31.96
N SER A 860 4.61 -17.51 -31.45
CA SER A 860 3.88 -18.68 -30.93
C SER A 860 3.26 -18.49 -29.54
N VAL A 861 3.55 -17.37 -28.86
CA VAL A 861 3.14 -17.12 -27.46
C VAL A 861 2.35 -15.82 -27.31
N TYR A 862 2.74 -14.74 -28.00
CA TYR A 862 2.07 -13.44 -27.96
C TYR A 862 1.12 -13.25 -29.14
N ASN A 863 -0.07 -12.67 -28.90
CA ASN A 863 -1.06 -12.42 -29.94
C ASN A 863 -0.71 -11.21 -30.81
N ASN A 864 -0.03 -10.21 -30.23
CA ASN A 864 0.44 -9.01 -30.91
C ASN A 864 1.89 -8.68 -30.52
N VAL A 865 2.62 -7.96 -31.38
CA VAL A 865 3.97 -7.47 -31.10
C VAL A 865 4.00 -6.43 -29.97
N ASP A 866 2.91 -5.70 -29.76
CA ASP A 866 2.72 -4.79 -28.62
C ASP A 866 2.47 -5.52 -27.28
N ASP A 867 2.20 -6.83 -27.28
CA ASP A 867 1.95 -7.58 -26.04
C ASP A 867 3.24 -7.97 -25.31
N ILE A 868 4.38 -7.98 -26.01
CA ILE A 868 5.66 -8.57 -25.55
C ILE A 868 6.12 -7.91 -24.23
N ASP A 869 6.26 -8.71 -23.17
CA ASP A 869 6.78 -8.22 -21.89
C ASP A 869 8.23 -7.73 -22.04
N ILE A 870 8.61 -6.71 -21.26
CA ILE A 870 9.93 -6.08 -21.39
C ILE A 870 11.09 -7.08 -21.25
N PHE A 871 11.03 -7.99 -20.28
CA PHE A 871 12.13 -8.94 -20.00
C PHE A 871 12.41 -9.91 -21.17
N PRO A 872 11.42 -10.69 -21.69
CA PRO A 872 11.63 -11.53 -22.87
C PRO A 872 11.99 -10.72 -24.12
N GLY A 873 11.40 -9.53 -24.31
CA GLY A 873 11.71 -8.67 -25.46
C GLY A 873 13.16 -8.20 -25.47
N LEU A 874 13.68 -7.70 -24.35
CA LEU A 874 15.05 -7.21 -24.24
C LEU A 874 16.12 -8.32 -24.36
N LEU A 875 15.85 -9.53 -23.88
CA LEU A 875 16.78 -10.67 -24.04
C LEU A 875 16.69 -11.33 -25.43
N SER A 876 15.67 -10.99 -26.23
CA SER A 876 15.47 -11.52 -27.58
C SER A 876 16.16 -10.70 -28.68
N GLU A 877 16.61 -9.47 -28.38
CA GLU A 877 17.41 -8.66 -29.31
C GLU A 877 18.87 -9.14 -29.39
N ARG A 878 19.48 -9.05 -30.58
CA ARG A 878 20.91 -9.35 -30.78
C ARG A 878 21.81 -8.26 -30.15
N PRO A 879 22.87 -8.62 -29.39
CA PRO A 879 23.81 -7.67 -28.80
C PRO A 879 24.43 -6.67 -29.80
N ILE A 880 24.70 -5.44 -29.35
CA ILE A 880 25.42 -4.45 -30.16
C ILE A 880 26.85 -4.96 -30.40
N LYS A 881 27.36 -4.83 -31.64
CA LYS A 881 28.73 -5.25 -31.98
C LYS A 881 29.78 -4.59 -31.07
N GLY A 882 30.40 -5.39 -30.21
CA GLY A 882 31.44 -4.95 -29.26
C GLY A 882 30.94 -4.64 -27.85
N ALA A 883 29.63 -4.70 -27.62
CA ALA A 883 28.97 -4.65 -26.32
C ALA A 883 28.40 -6.03 -25.95
N LEU A 884 28.01 -6.21 -24.69
CA LEU A 884 27.28 -7.40 -24.23
C LEU A 884 25.76 -7.24 -24.39
N MET A 885 25.25 -6.02 -24.26
CA MET A 885 23.82 -5.72 -24.32
C MET A 885 23.34 -5.38 -25.74
N PRO A 886 22.06 -5.67 -26.05
CA PRO A 886 21.40 -5.27 -27.29
C PRO A 886 20.86 -3.83 -27.27
N PRO A 887 20.47 -3.26 -28.43
CA PRO A 887 20.14 -1.84 -28.59
C PRO A 887 19.19 -1.24 -27.57
N THR A 888 18.02 -1.84 -27.32
CA THR A 888 17.02 -1.26 -26.41
C THR A 888 17.46 -1.41 -24.96
N MET A 889 18.04 -2.55 -24.58
CA MET A 889 18.53 -2.74 -23.21
C MET A 889 19.71 -1.82 -22.91
N ALA A 890 20.67 -1.74 -23.82
CA ALA A 890 21.86 -0.91 -23.68
C ALA A 890 21.49 0.58 -23.63
N CYS A 891 20.46 1.00 -24.38
CA CYS A 891 19.87 2.34 -24.25
C CYS A 891 19.33 2.61 -22.83
N ILE A 892 18.56 1.70 -22.24
CA ILE A 892 17.98 1.85 -20.89
C ILE A 892 19.05 1.81 -19.78
N VAL A 893 20.18 1.11 -20.00
CA VAL A 893 21.33 1.08 -19.07
C VAL A 893 22.26 2.28 -19.28
N ALA A 894 22.46 2.72 -20.52
CA ALA A 894 23.21 3.93 -20.83
C ALA A 894 22.50 5.14 -20.21
N GLU A 895 21.18 5.24 -20.39
CA GLU A 895 20.27 6.11 -19.65
C GLU A 895 20.10 5.67 -18.19
N GLN A 896 21.07 5.07 -17.49
CA GLN A 896 21.05 4.94 -16.01
C GLN A 896 22.24 5.56 -15.33
N PHE A 897 23.43 5.07 -15.66
CA PHE A 897 24.56 5.22 -14.74
C PHE A 897 24.95 6.68 -14.59
N ARG A 898 25.10 7.37 -15.71
CA ARG A 898 24.37 8.59 -16.02
C ARG A 898 23.69 9.33 -14.82
N ARG A 899 22.44 9.10 -14.35
CA ARG A 899 21.75 9.89 -13.27
C ARG A 899 22.34 9.56 -11.93
N THR A 900 22.73 8.32 -11.69
CA THR A 900 23.58 7.96 -10.56
C THR A 900 24.80 8.88 -10.49
N LYS A 901 25.33 9.33 -11.64
CA LYS A 901 26.41 10.32 -11.82
C LYS A 901 25.95 11.81 -11.77
N ARG A 902 25.02 12.31 -12.61
CA ARG A 902 24.57 13.75 -12.57
C ARG A 902 23.75 14.15 -11.35
N CYS A 903 22.98 13.23 -10.76
CA CYS A 903 22.17 13.58 -9.59
C CYS A 903 22.96 13.57 -8.29
N ASP A 904 24.17 13.02 -8.29
CA ASP A 904 25.02 12.90 -7.12
C ASP A 904 26.12 13.97 -7.09
N ARG A 905 25.98 14.95 -6.21
CA ARG A 905 27.05 15.94 -5.98
C ARG A 905 28.33 15.31 -5.43
N PHE A 906 28.21 14.14 -4.79
CA PHE A 906 29.33 13.39 -4.22
C PHE A 906 29.88 12.33 -5.19
N PHE A 907 29.42 12.30 -6.44
CA PHE A 907 30.08 11.49 -7.48
C PHE A 907 31.56 11.88 -7.54
N TYR A 908 32.45 10.90 -7.53
CA TYR A 908 33.81 11.12 -7.02
C TYR A 908 34.64 12.18 -7.75
N GLU A 909 34.36 12.45 -9.02
CA GLU A 909 35.03 13.50 -9.82
C GLU A 909 34.51 14.92 -9.56
N ASN A 910 33.33 15.05 -8.94
CA ASN A 910 32.77 16.30 -8.42
C ASN A 910 33.24 16.55 -6.97
N ASP A 911 33.48 15.47 -6.21
CA ASP A 911 33.78 15.48 -4.77
C ASP A 911 35.28 15.60 -4.46
N LEU A 912 36.11 14.79 -5.12
CA LEU A 912 37.57 14.74 -4.94
C LEU A 912 38.26 15.83 -5.76
N THR A 913 38.08 17.08 -5.34
CA THR A 913 38.72 18.26 -5.97
C THR A 913 40.24 18.32 -5.75
N GLU A 914 40.80 17.57 -4.80
CA GLU A 914 42.24 17.37 -4.66
C GLU A 914 42.75 16.43 -5.76
N THR A 915 43.44 17.00 -6.76
CA THR A 915 43.90 16.27 -7.96
C THR A 915 44.69 15.01 -7.65
N HIS A 916 45.53 15.02 -6.61
CA HIS A 916 46.32 13.85 -6.23
C HIS A 916 45.46 12.67 -5.76
N GLN A 917 44.40 12.90 -4.98
CA GLN A 917 43.50 11.82 -4.56
C GLN A 917 42.75 11.24 -5.75
N LEU A 918 42.23 12.11 -6.62
CA LEU A 918 41.53 11.71 -7.84
C LEU A 918 42.44 10.94 -8.82
N ASP A 919 43.71 11.32 -8.92
CA ASP A 919 44.69 10.65 -9.78
C ASP A 919 45.17 9.29 -9.22
N GLU A 920 45.09 9.05 -7.90
CA GLU A 920 45.23 7.69 -7.35
C GLU A 920 43.99 6.84 -7.64
N ILE A 921 42.77 7.35 -7.40
CA ILE A 921 41.52 6.65 -7.74
C ILE A 921 41.51 6.23 -9.22
N ARG A 922 41.99 7.10 -10.13
CA ARG A 922 42.10 6.81 -11.58
C ARG A 922 42.97 5.60 -11.93
N LYS A 923 43.87 5.17 -11.05
CA LYS A 923 44.72 3.99 -11.24
C LYS A 923 44.04 2.69 -10.80
N ILE A 924 43.02 2.77 -9.95
CA ILE A 924 42.31 1.60 -9.41
C ILE A 924 41.62 0.82 -10.53
N SER A 925 41.65 -0.50 -10.40
CA SER A 925 40.89 -1.47 -11.20
C SER A 925 40.29 -2.51 -10.27
N LEU A 926 39.28 -3.24 -10.72
CA LEU A 926 38.75 -4.36 -9.92
C LEU A 926 39.84 -5.43 -9.69
N GLY A 927 40.76 -5.62 -10.65
CA GLY A 927 41.93 -6.49 -10.47
C GLY A 927 42.85 -6.05 -9.34
N ALA A 928 43.09 -4.74 -9.18
CA ALA A 928 43.89 -4.21 -8.09
C ALA A 928 43.22 -4.44 -6.72
N VAL A 929 41.91 -4.14 -6.61
CA VAL A 929 41.12 -4.36 -5.38
C VAL A 929 41.09 -5.86 -5.02
N LEU A 930 40.92 -6.74 -5.99
CA LEU A 930 40.96 -8.19 -5.76
C LEU A 930 42.35 -8.64 -5.24
N CYS A 931 43.44 -8.27 -5.92
CA CYS A 931 44.80 -8.61 -5.48
C CYS A 931 45.19 -8.02 -4.11
N ALA A 932 44.62 -6.89 -3.71
CA ALA A 932 44.88 -6.30 -2.39
C ALA A 932 44.19 -7.06 -1.22
N ASN A 933 43.19 -7.91 -1.50
CA ASN A 933 42.27 -8.47 -0.51
C ASN A 933 42.10 -10.00 -0.58
N SER A 934 42.93 -10.68 -1.36
CA SER A 934 42.91 -12.13 -1.61
C SER A 934 44.33 -12.72 -1.63
N LEU A 935 44.47 -14.05 -1.72
CA LEU A 935 45.78 -14.70 -1.83
C LEU A 935 46.36 -14.68 -3.26
N LEU A 936 45.83 -13.84 -4.15
CA LEU A 936 46.18 -13.81 -5.58
C LEU A 936 47.50 -13.09 -5.85
N ALA A 937 48.56 -13.89 -6.05
CA ALA A 937 49.89 -13.39 -6.42
C ALA A 937 50.00 -12.86 -7.88
N LYS A 938 49.00 -13.12 -8.72
CA LYS A 938 48.83 -12.62 -10.10
C LYS A 938 47.34 -12.59 -10.45
N ILE A 939 46.95 -11.68 -11.33
CA ILE A 939 45.61 -11.54 -11.91
C ILE A 939 45.72 -10.94 -13.31
N GLN A 940 44.72 -11.12 -14.18
CA GLN A 940 44.69 -10.42 -15.48
C GLN A 940 44.42 -8.91 -15.30
N PRO A 941 44.88 -8.03 -16.21
CA PRO A 941 44.67 -6.57 -16.08
C PRO A 941 43.19 -6.15 -16.10
N ASP A 942 42.37 -6.85 -16.89
CA ASP A 942 40.93 -6.63 -17.03
C ASP A 942 40.17 -7.89 -16.62
N VAL A 943 39.75 -7.94 -15.35
CA VAL A 943 39.13 -9.11 -14.71
C VAL A 943 37.77 -9.52 -15.26
N PHE A 944 37.20 -8.72 -16.17
CA PHE A 944 35.98 -9.07 -16.90
C PHE A 944 36.27 -9.81 -18.21
N VAL A 945 37.52 -9.86 -18.65
CA VAL A 945 37.99 -10.56 -19.86
C VAL A 945 38.70 -11.84 -19.46
N LEU A 946 38.52 -12.89 -20.27
CA LEU A 946 39.15 -14.19 -20.05
C LEU A 946 40.69 -14.04 -20.02
N PRO A 947 41.40 -14.79 -19.14
CA PRO A 947 42.86 -14.85 -19.19
C PRO A 947 43.35 -15.37 -20.54
N ASP A 948 44.31 -14.68 -21.13
CA ASP A 948 44.95 -15.00 -22.40
C ASP A 948 46.49 -14.93 -22.19
N GLU A 949 47.28 -15.75 -22.90
CA GLU A 949 48.74 -15.75 -22.74
C GLU A 949 49.44 -14.57 -23.44
N PHE A 950 48.70 -13.76 -24.21
CA PHE A 950 49.20 -12.64 -25.00
C PHE A 950 48.68 -11.25 -24.54
N LEU A 951 47.90 -11.17 -23.46
CA LEU A 951 47.31 -9.93 -22.90
C LEU A 951 47.84 -9.58 -21.50
#